data_AF-A0A158JFE8-F1
#
_entry.id   AF-A0A158JFE8-F1
#
_cell.length_a   1.000
_cell.length_b   1.000
_cell.length_c   1.000
_cell.angle_alpha   90.00
_cell.angle_beta   90.00
_cell.angle_gamma   90.00
#
_symmetry.space_group_name_H-M   'P 1'
#
loop_
_entity.id
_entity.type
_entity.pdbx_description
1 polymer ?
#
loop_
_entity_poly.entity_id
_entity_poly.type
_entity_poly.pdbx_seq_one_letter_code
_entity_poly.pdbx_strand_id
1 'polypeptide(L)'
;MRHSNYRPESAKALGFAAGCTRPLRLRPLAALVALSMGFCIDVADVLAAPPLPQNGQFVGGTGTIARNGANLDITQSGARGIINWNSFSIGAGRTVSINNGSGTTLNRVTGNAMSTIDGTLKSTGSVYLINPHGVVVGKSGVITTGGRFVASTLDADNNAFMNGFDSLSLEGTSNSAVVNLGKISSSGGDVFLIARSDVVNAGTIDAPKGSAELVAGSKVLLSDYAYGPQVSVEMPSHGRAINSGTVQAAQINLQAADGNVYALAGKNSALRSTGTETREGHVWLVADAGTVDARGANIAARNADGSGGTVDMNADTLKVAGAKVRAAQWNLTSPEFAIDKPTANTLADSLSSGTSVALNATGANKASGNIGVGSDIRWQGASSLTLDATRSVSIAPGTTIANAGAGSLTVRADSNSIDNHGSVTNNGTFDWSRSSGIVTALYDMNGSYKPGTVITNASWSPAPFSGRVTQVTGYRLVNSTADLNAINNNLGGNYALGTSFDLGFAPNAVHAIGSAAKPFTGQFDGMGHLLSSLNVSGTSSQGTGLFADIGKTGVVRNFVIAGSTASSSQGPVGLLAGVNDGRVVNVGATGSVSTSSATGSAAGGLVGVNRGSIERGWSGGATSGQGATGGLVGENDGTIVQSYSLGNASGDARSQVGGLAGANRGTITQSYSSGSVDGGNYRGGLVGNNGGAIGQSFTTSSVTPAGAGTQRPGGIAGNNTGTIARDVYWNADTSGALVGAGAGTAAPTSSRMTTAQMRDPASYGPRWDFSATGAWALPPGSGEPVLRWFLGL
;
A
#
# COMPACT_ATOMS: atom_id res chain seq x y z
N MET A 1 -39.36 54.50 25.07
CA MET A 1 -38.41 54.84 26.16
C MET A 1 -37.24 53.86 26.04
N ARG A 2 -35.96 54.19 25.83
CA ARG A 2 -35.17 55.43 25.80
C ARG A 2 -34.14 55.34 24.64
N HIS A 3 -33.68 56.53 24.24
CA HIS A 3 -32.68 56.92 23.24
C HIS A 3 -31.23 56.42 23.46
N SER A 4 -30.45 56.26 22.38
CA SER A 4 -29.37 57.18 21.91
C SER A 4 -28.66 56.59 20.67
N ASN A 5 -28.69 57.19 19.48
CA ASN A 5 -27.76 58.21 18.92
C ASN A 5 -26.26 57.89 19.03
N TYR A 6 -25.33 58.37 18.17
CA TYR A 6 -25.20 58.74 16.76
C TYR A 6 -23.71 59.19 16.62
N ARG A 7 -23.10 59.00 15.44
CA ARG A 7 -21.82 59.57 14.90
C ARG A 7 -20.46 58.88 15.15
N PRO A 8 -19.74 58.65 14.04
CA PRO A 8 -18.27 58.67 13.96
C PRO A 8 -17.75 59.95 13.27
N GLU A 9 -16.62 60.46 13.75
CA GLU A 9 -15.67 61.40 13.10
C GLU A 9 -14.41 61.32 13.98
N SER A 10 -13.15 61.38 13.55
CA SER A 10 -12.46 61.74 12.30
C SER A 10 -10.96 61.49 12.54
N ALA A 11 -10.14 61.32 11.50
CA ALA A 11 -8.88 62.08 11.31
C ALA A 11 -7.98 61.55 10.17
N LYS A 12 -7.87 62.42 9.16
CA LYS A 12 -6.66 62.87 8.44
C LYS A 12 -5.82 61.89 7.61
N ALA A 13 -5.94 62.11 6.30
CA ALA A 13 -4.96 61.76 5.27
C ALA A 13 -3.73 62.69 5.31
N LEU A 14 -2.56 62.12 5.00
CA LEU A 14 -1.37 62.81 4.50
C LEU A 14 -0.69 61.90 3.46
N GLY A 15 -0.37 62.49 2.31
CA GLY A 15 -0.14 61.80 1.04
C GLY A 15 1.18 61.04 0.90
N PHE A 16 1.17 60.06 -0.01
CA PHE A 16 2.37 59.41 -0.53
C PHE A 16 2.63 59.88 -1.96
N ALA A 17 3.73 60.58 -2.15
CA ALA A 17 4.34 60.87 -3.44
C ALA A 17 5.36 59.77 -3.80
N ALA A 18 5.45 59.50 -5.09
CA ALA A 18 6.26 58.46 -5.73
C ALA A 18 7.78 58.66 -5.57
N GLY A 19 8.52 57.56 -5.47
CA GLY A 19 9.98 57.55 -5.44
C GLY A 19 10.59 56.19 -5.78
N CYS A 20 10.84 55.99 -7.08
CA CYS A 20 11.89 55.18 -7.72
C CYS A 20 12.49 53.96 -7.00
N THR A 21 12.27 52.78 -7.58
CA THR A 21 12.91 51.49 -7.28
C THR A 21 14.38 51.44 -7.71
N ARG A 22 15.28 51.03 -6.80
CA ARG A 22 16.57 50.38 -7.13
C ARG A 22 16.79 49.14 -6.26
N PRO A 23 17.37 48.05 -6.80
CA PRO A 23 17.46 46.76 -6.11
C PRO A 23 18.64 46.71 -5.13
N LEU A 24 18.39 46.30 -3.88
CA LEU A 24 19.44 45.98 -2.92
C LEU A 24 20.10 44.64 -3.30
N ARG A 25 21.39 44.71 -3.64
CA ARG A 25 22.28 43.55 -3.74
C ARG A 25 22.76 43.17 -2.33
N LEU A 26 22.61 41.89 -1.96
CA LEU A 26 23.30 41.30 -0.82
C LEU A 26 24.82 41.32 -1.06
N ARG A 27 25.57 41.77 -0.05
CA ARG A 27 27.02 41.53 0.08
C ARG A 27 27.31 40.81 1.40
N PRO A 28 28.31 39.90 1.41
CA PRO A 28 28.57 39.01 2.53
C PRO A 28 29.34 39.72 3.64
N LEU A 29 29.02 39.35 4.88
CA LEU A 29 29.67 39.80 6.11
C LEU A 29 31.04 39.09 6.23
N ALA A 30 32.12 39.82 6.00
CA ALA A 30 33.48 39.43 6.34
C ALA A 30 34.22 40.68 6.82
N ALA A 31 34.48 40.79 8.12
CA ALA A 31 35.59 41.53 8.72
C ALA A 31 35.42 41.60 10.24
N LEU A 32 36.30 40.92 10.98
CA LEU A 32 36.86 41.48 12.22
C LEU A 32 38.22 40.80 12.50
N VAL A 33 39.30 41.34 11.93
CA VAL A 33 40.68 41.12 12.40
C VAL A 33 41.47 42.41 12.20
N ALA A 34 42.31 42.71 13.20
CA ALA A 34 43.46 43.62 13.23
C ALA A 34 43.28 44.94 14.00
N LEU A 35 43.74 44.96 15.26
CA LEU A 35 44.75 45.93 15.71
C LEU A 35 45.42 45.47 17.02
N SER A 36 46.67 45.03 16.96
CA SER A 36 47.70 45.33 17.99
C SER A 36 49.09 44.97 17.46
N MET A 37 49.93 46.00 17.30
CA MET A 37 51.38 45.89 17.09
C MET A 37 52.09 45.79 18.45
N GLY A 38 53.10 44.92 18.51
CA GLY A 38 54.38 45.24 19.14
C GLY A 38 54.56 44.88 20.61
N PHE A 39 54.95 43.63 20.87
CA PHE A 39 56.06 43.33 21.80
C PHE A 39 56.62 41.95 21.41
N CYS A 40 57.89 41.91 20.98
CA CYS A 40 58.61 40.65 20.76
C CYS A 40 58.87 40.00 22.12
N ILE A 41 58.18 38.88 22.38
CA ILE A 41 58.60 37.85 23.33
C ILE A 41 58.58 36.57 22.50
N ASP A 42 59.73 35.92 22.35
CA ASP A 42 59.83 34.55 21.87
C ASP A 42 59.15 33.64 22.91
N VAL A 43 57.83 33.53 22.83
CA VAL A 43 57.11 32.38 23.35
C VAL A 43 57.16 31.34 22.25
N ALA A 44 58.01 30.33 22.44
CA ALA A 44 57.83 29.08 21.75
C ALA A 44 56.39 28.62 22.00
N ASP A 45 55.53 28.74 20.99
CA ASP A 45 54.20 28.12 21.02
C ASP A 45 54.43 26.62 21.22
N VAL A 46 54.27 26.17 22.47
CA VAL A 46 54.07 24.76 22.78
C VAL A 46 52.72 24.42 22.18
N LEU A 47 52.70 24.09 20.89
CA LEU A 47 51.54 23.50 20.24
C LEU A 47 51.19 22.24 21.05
N ALA A 48 50.12 22.35 21.86
CA ALA A 48 49.62 21.24 22.64
C ALA A 48 49.43 20.04 21.70
N ALA A 49 50.05 18.91 22.05
CA ALA A 49 50.03 17.73 21.20
C ALA A 49 48.56 17.37 20.87
N PRO A 50 48.22 17.01 19.61
CA PRO A 50 46.84 16.74 19.23
C PRO A 50 46.17 15.73 20.19
N PRO A 51 44.94 15.98 20.67
CA PRO A 51 44.38 15.22 21.78
C PRO A 51 44.11 13.75 21.42
N LEU A 52 44.18 12.90 22.44
CA LEU A 52 43.61 11.55 22.45
C LEU A 52 42.61 11.48 23.62
N PRO A 53 41.67 10.51 23.64
CA PRO A 53 40.79 10.30 24.79
C PRO A 53 41.56 10.17 26.11
N GLN A 54 41.01 10.71 27.20
CA GLN A 54 41.69 10.83 28.50
C GLN A 54 40.91 10.16 29.63
N ASN A 55 41.65 9.50 30.53
CA ASN A 55 41.14 8.88 31.76
C ASN A 55 40.01 7.85 31.53
N GLY A 56 40.17 7.00 30.51
CA GLY A 56 39.21 5.93 30.22
C GLY A 56 39.23 4.84 31.27
N GLN A 57 38.04 4.41 31.72
CA GLN A 57 37.88 3.29 32.65
C GLN A 57 36.68 2.42 32.25
N PHE A 58 36.89 1.10 32.19
CA PHE A 58 35.79 0.15 32.03
C PHE A 58 34.92 0.15 33.28
N VAL A 59 33.65 0.51 33.13
CA VAL A 59 32.61 0.47 34.18
C VAL A 59 31.56 -0.61 33.92
N GLY A 60 31.63 -1.25 32.76
CA GLY A 60 30.86 -2.46 32.41
C GLY A 60 31.66 -3.30 31.41
N GLY A 61 31.62 -4.63 31.55
CA GLY A 61 32.48 -5.54 30.78
C GLY A 61 33.95 -5.45 31.16
N THR A 62 34.83 -6.07 30.38
CA THR A 62 36.28 -6.13 30.63
C THR A 62 37.10 -5.90 29.37
N GLY A 63 38.24 -5.24 29.54
CA GLY A 63 39.15 -4.91 28.45
C GLY A 63 40.39 -4.15 28.91
N THR A 64 41.20 -3.73 27.95
CA THR A 64 42.42 -2.94 28.16
C THR A 64 42.39 -1.66 27.33
N ILE A 65 43.03 -0.61 27.85
CA ILE A 65 43.23 0.68 27.18
C ILE A 65 44.73 0.95 27.17
N ALA A 66 45.36 0.91 26.01
CA ALA A 66 46.80 1.04 25.85
C ALA A 66 47.14 2.23 24.94
N ARG A 67 48.02 3.10 25.39
CA ARG A 67 48.54 4.20 24.55
C ARG A 67 49.79 3.74 23.83
N ASN A 68 49.81 3.87 22.51
CA ASN A 68 50.93 3.50 21.65
C ASN A 68 51.38 4.71 20.83
N GLY A 69 52.22 5.55 21.42
CA GLY A 69 52.70 6.80 20.80
C GLY A 69 51.54 7.76 20.46
N ALA A 70 51.32 7.95 19.15
CA ALA A 70 50.24 8.79 18.63
C ALA A 70 48.86 8.10 18.59
N ASN A 71 48.78 6.81 18.96
CA ASN A 71 47.57 6.01 18.89
C ASN A 71 47.07 5.57 20.27
N LEU A 72 45.80 5.21 20.34
CA LEU A 72 45.17 4.60 21.50
C LEU A 72 44.46 3.31 21.07
N ASP A 73 44.89 2.19 21.61
CA ASP A 73 44.35 0.87 21.32
C ASP A 73 43.49 0.40 22.49
N ILE A 74 42.24 0.08 22.21
CA ILE A 74 41.25 -0.41 23.17
C ILE A 74 40.91 -1.84 22.78
N THR A 75 41.09 -2.79 23.69
CA THR A 75 40.71 -4.19 23.45
C THR A 75 39.60 -4.58 24.41
N GLN A 76 38.49 -5.07 23.87
CA GLN A 76 37.36 -5.59 24.64
C GLN A 76 37.24 -7.10 24.40
N SER A 77 37.10 -7.87 25.48
CA SER A 77 37.03 -9.34 25.40
C SER A 77 35.60 -9.90 25.41
N GLY A 78 34.62 -9.13 25.91
CA GLY A 78 33.22 -9.52 25.99
C GLY A 78 32.33 -8.98 24.87
N ALA A 79 31.10 -9.48 24.82
CA ALA A 79 30.09 -9.04 23.84
C ALA A 79 29.70 -7.56 24.01
N ARG A 80 29.76 -7.02 25.23
CA ARG A 80 29.47 -5.62 25.53
C ARG A 80 30.48 -5.04 26.53
N GLY A 81 30.78 -3.77 26.38
CA GLY A 81 31.60 -3.01 27.32
C GLY A 81 31.18 -1.55 27.39
N ILE A 82 31.34 -0.95 28.57
CA ILE A 82 31.07 0.46 28.84
C ILE A 82 32.35 1.08 29.40
N ILE A 83 32.82 2.13 28.74
CA ILE A 83 34.00 2.91 29.14
C ILE A 83 33.58 4.35 29.42
N ASN A 84 33.81 4.80 30.65
CA ASN A 84 33.66 6.20 31.00
C ASN A 84 34.98 6.94 30.73
N TRP A 85 34.88 8.15 30.18
CA TRP A 85 36.00 9.01 29.80
C TRP A 85 35.83 10.40 30.39
N ASN A 86 36.92 11.03 30.85
CA ASN A 86 36.88 12.46 31.18
C ASN A 86 36.73 13.31 29.92
N SER A 87 37.39 12.92 28.83
CA SER A 87 37.23 13.52 27.51
C SER A 87 37.49 12.50 26.41
N PHE A 88 36.78 12.62 25.28
CA PHE A 88 36.96 11.76 24.12
C PHE A 88 37.11 12.61 22.86
N SER A 89 38.33 13.02 22.56
CA SER A 89 38.67 13.74 21.33
C SER A 89 39.86 13.07 20.64
N ILE A 90 39.87 13.10 19.31
CA ILE A 90 40.90 12.49 18.47
C ILE A 90 41.42 13.59 17.55
N GLY A 91 42.58 14.17 17.87
CA GLY A 91 43.19 15.21 17.06
C GLY A 91 43.68 14.71 15.70
N ALA A 92 43.93 15.65 14.79
CA ALA A 92 44.48 15.33 13.46
C ALA A 92 45.75 14.47 13.55
N GLY A 93 45.86 13.45 12.70
CA GLY A 93 46.96 12.49 12.68
C GLY A 93 46.96 11.47 13.83
N ARG A 94 45.99 11.51 14.75
CA ARG A 94 45.82 10.51 15.82
C ARG A 94 44.85 9.42 15.40
N THR A 95 45.04 8.21 15.95
CA THR A 95 44.14 7.07 15.74
C THR A 95 43.69 6.46 17.06
N VAL A 96 42.39 6.17 17.16
CA VAL A 96 41.83 5.28 18.19
C VAL A 96 41.36 4.00 17.51
N SER A 97 41.83 2.85 17.98
CA SER A 97 41.45 1.52 17.46
C SER A 97 40.73 0.73 18.55
N ILE A 98 39.48 0.33 18.30
CA ILE A 98 38.68 -0.49 19.21
C ILE A 98 38.57 -1.91 18.65
N ASN A 99 39.26 -2.84 19.29
CA ASN A 99 39.21 -4.26 18.96
C ASN A 99 38.18 -4.93 19.87
N ASN A 100 36.93 -5.02 19.42
CA ASN A 100 35.81 -5.59 20.17
C ASN A 100 35.13 -6.77 19.45
N GLY A 101 35.78 -7.35 18.43
CA GLY A 101 35.21 -8.43 17.62
C GLY A 101 33.91 -8.00 16.95
N SER A 102 32.86 -8.81 17.08
CA SER A 102 31.47 -8.47 16.71
C SER A 102 30.68 -7.82 17.85
N GLY A 103 31.32 -7.52 18.98
CA GLY A 103 30.70 -6.93 20.16
C GLY A 103 30.43 -5.43 20.03
N THR A 104 29.90 -4.85 21.11
CA THR A 104 29.50 -3.44 21.17
C THR A 104 30.20 -2.72 22.32
N THR A 105 30.78 -1.55 22.06
CA THR A 105 31.46 -0.73 23.07
C THR A 105 30.78 0.62 23.20
N LEU A 106 30.32 0.97 24.41
CA LEU A 106 29.80 2.29 24.75
C LEU A 106 30.88 3.13 25.40
N ASN A 107 31.19 4.26 24.78
CA ASN A 107 32.13 5.28 25.26
C ASN A 107 31.31 6.46 25.75
N ARG A 108 31.27 6.68 27.06
CA ARG A 108 30.53 7.78 27.69
C ARG A 108 31.50 8.83 28.19
N VAL A 109 31.31 10.08 27.76
CA VAL A 109 32.06 11.22 28.29
C VAL A 109 31.34 11.76 29.54
N THR A 110 32.05 11.78 30.67
CA THR A 110 31.55 12.25 31.97
C THR A 110 32.13 13.61 32.38
N GLY A 111 33.12 14.12 31.64
CA GLY A 111 33.66 15.48 31.83
C GLY A 111 32.96 16.51 30.93
N ASN A 112 33.38 17.77 31.05
CA ASN A 112 32.64 18.92 30.47
C ASN A 112 33.04 19.28 29.03
N ALA A 113 33.90 18.48 28.39
CA ALA A 113 34.45 18.79 27.06
C ALA A 113 33.64 18.12 25.94
N MET A 114 33.40 18.88 24.86
CA MET A 114 32.84 18.34 23.62
C MET A 114 33.81 17.35 22.95
N SER A 115 33.27 16.29 22.35
CA SER A 115 34.05 15.32 21.58
C SER A 115 34.35 15.87 20.19
N THR A 116 35.63 16.07 19.86
CA THR A 116 36.07 16.49 18.52
C THR A 116 36.92 15.40 17.88
N ILE A 117 36.48 14.89 16.73
CA ILE A 117 37.11 13.80 15.99
C ILE A 117 37.68 14.36 14.67
N ASP A 118 38.92 14.84 14.71
CA ASP A 118 39.68 15.33 13.54
C ASP A 118 40.66 14.28 12.99
N GLY A 119 40.93 13.22 13.75
CA GLY A 119 41.74 12.07 13.36
C GLY A 119 40.89 10.85 12.96
N THR A 120 41.37 9.65 13.29
CA THR A 120 40.74 8.38 12.87
C THR A 120 40.21 7.58 14.06
N LEU A 121 38.95 7.15 13.99
CA LEU A 121 38.36 6.15 14.89
C LEU A 121 38.06 4.87 14.09
N LYS A 122 38.63 3.74 14.52
CA LYS A 122 38.41 2.43 13.90
C LYS A 122 37.85 1.45 14.91
N SER A 123 36.93 0.59 14.48
CA SER A 123 36.40 -0.50 15.31
C SER A 123 36.10 -1.75 14.49
N THR A 124 36.37 -2.93 15.05
CA THR A 124 35.98 -4.21 14.43
C THR A 124 34.48 -4.47 14.54
N GLY A 125 33.84 -4.00 15.60
CA GLY A 125 32.42 -4.19 15.92
C GLY A 125 31.71 -2.85 16.09
N SER A 126 30.70 -2.80 16.96
CA SER A 126 29.83 -1.63 17.15
C SER A 126 30.40 -0.65 18.18
N VAL A 127 30.21 0.65 17.96
CA VAL A 127 30.69 1.74 18.83
C VAL A 127 29.57 2.74 19.11
N TYR A 128 29.36 3.03 20.39
CA TYR A 128 28.51 4.11 20.87
C TYR A 128 29.43 5.19 21.45
N LEU A 129 29.25 6.44 21.05
CA LEU A 129 29.92 7.61 21.61
C LEU A 129 28.84 8.55 22.15
N ILE A 130 28.71 8.56 23.47
CA ILE A 130 27.74 9.38 24.19
C ILE A 130 28.48 10.56 24.83
N ASN A 131 28.11 11.77 24.44
CA ASN A 131 28.63 12.99 25.06
C ASN A 131 27.54 14.08 25.12
N PRO A 132 26.98 14.37 26.31
CA PRO A 132 26.02 15.45 26.50
C PRO A 132 26.57 16.82 26.07
N HIS A 133 27.88 17.05 26.03
CA HIS A 133 28.46 18.33 25.61
C HIS A 133 28.58 18.47 24.08
N GLY A 134 28.30 17.42 23.31
CA GLY A 134 28.27 17.41 21.86
C GLY A 134 29.33 16.51 21.24
N VAL A 135 29.07 16.12 19.99
CA VAL A 135 29.96 15.29 19.19
C VAL A 135 30.15 15.92 17.82
N VAL A 136 31.39 16.21 17.45
CA VAL A 136 31.76 16.78 16.15
C VAL A 136 32.78 15.88 15.47
N VAL A 137 32.43 15.36 14.29
CA VAL A 137 33.38 14.75 13.37
C VAL A 137 33.88 15.85 12.44
N GLY A 138 35.12 16.27 12.61
CA GLY A 138 35.72 17.34 11.83
C GLY A 138 35.96 16.94 10.37
N LYS A 139 36.34 17.91 9.52
CA LYS A 139 36.49 17.68 8.07
C LYS A 139 37.52 16.61 7.72
N SER A 140 38.59 16.48 8.51
CA SER A 140 39.59 15.43 8.37
C SER A 140 39.25 14.15 9.14
N GLY A 141 38.18 14.18 9.94
CA GLY A 141 37.74 13.09 10.78
C GLY A 141 37.24 11.90 9.96
N VAL A 142 37.72 10.71 10.31
CA VAL A 142 37.31 9.45 9.70
C VAL A 142 36.87 8.46 10.77
N ILE A 143 35.65 7.96 10.64
CA ILE A 143 35.10 6.90 11.48
C ILE A 143 34.80 5.68 10.61
N THR A 144 35.33 4.51 11.00
CA THR A 144 35.06 3.24 10.33
C THR A 144 34.76 2.16 11.36
N THR A 145 33.59 1.53 11.25
CA THR A 145 33.17 0.43 12.13
C THR A 145 32.80 -0.82 11.31
N GLY A 146 33.05 -2.01 11.88
CA GLY A 146 32.52 -3.26 11.33
C GLY A 146 31.05 -3.51 11.70
N GLY A 147 30.64 -3.05 12.88
CA GLY A 147 29.24 -3.02 13.34
C GLY A 147 28.65 -1.60 13.29
N ARG A 148 27.64 -1.35 14.13
CA ARG A 148 26.93 -0.06 14.22
C ARG A 148 27.80 1.06 14.78
N PHE A 149 27.65 2.28 14.28
CA PHE A 149 28.16 3.49 14.93
C PHE A 149 27.00 4.35 15.45
N VAL A 150 27.04 4.72 16.72
CA VAL A 150 26.06 5.63 17.35
C VAL A 150 26.81 6.81 17.95
N ALA A 151 26.50 8.03 17.54
CA ALA A 151 26.91 9.25 18.23
C ALA A 151 25.68 9.89 18.85
N SER A 152 25.70 10.13 20.17
CA SER A 152 24.56 10.72 20.86
C SER A 152 24.92 11.79 21.87
N THR A 153 24.08 12.82 22.00
CA THR A 153 24.07 13.72 23.17
C THR A 153 23.09 13.29 24.26
N LEU A 154 22.27 12.28 23.97
CA LEU A 154 21.38 11.62 24.92
C LEU A 154 22.10 10.41 25.53
N ASP A 155 21.81 10.12 26.80
CA ASP A 155 22.44 9.02 27.53
C ASP A 155 21.62 7.73 27.47
N ALA A 156 22.31 6.60 27.62
CA ALA A 156 21.73 5.27 27.70
C ALA A 156 21.88 4.71 29.12
N ASP A 157 20.90 3.96 29.60
CA ASP A 157 21.03 3.23 30.86
C ASP A 157 22.08 2.10 30.74
N ASN A 158 22.94 1.97 31.76
CA ASN A 158 24.01 0.97 31.76
C ASN A 158 23.46 -0.46 31.83
N ASN A 159 22.44 -0.70 32.63
CA ASN A 159 21.90 -2.04 32.82
C ASN A 159 21.17 -2.50 31.55
N ALA A 160 20.36 -1.63 30.96
CA ALA A 160 19.72 -1.87 29.67
C ALA A 160 20.74 -2.18 28.57
N PHE A 161 21.82 -1.39 28.48
CA PHE A 161 22.88 -1.65 27.51
C PHE A 161 23.57 -3.00 27.76
N MET A 162 23.99 -3.29 29.00
CA MET A 162 24.76 -4.51 29.31
C MET A 162 23.94 -5.79 29.15
N ASN A 163 22.67 -5.79 29.55
CA ASN A 163 21.77 -6.94 29.40
C ASN A 163 21.47 -7.25 27.93
N GLY A 164 21.70 -6.29 27.03
CA GLY A 164 21.20 -6.33 25.68
C GLY A 164 19.75 -5.88 25.62
N PHE A 165 19.38 -5.41 24.44
CA PHE A 165 18.12 -4.75 24.22
C PHE A 165 17.60 -5.12 22.83
N ASP A 166 16.30 -5.38 22.77
CA ASP A 166 15.56 -5.26 21.52
C ASP A 166 15.33 -3.78 21.20
N SER A 167 15.32 -2.95 22.26
CA SER A 167 15.14 -1.51 22.18
C SER A 167 15.83 -0.75 23.33
N LEU A 168 16.68 0.21 23.01
CA LEU A 168 17.46 1.02 23.95
C LEU A 168 16.89 2.44 24.02
N SER A 169 16.46 2.88 25.21
CA SER A 169 16.07 4.28 25.44
C SER A 169 17.30 5.17 25.54
N LEU A 170 17.29 6.27 24.80
CA LEU A 170 18.27 7.34 24.83
C LEU A 170 17.59 8.63 25.29
N GLU A 171 18.02 9.15 26.43
CA GLU A 171 17.35 10.28 27.11
C GLU A 171 18.36 11.30 27.64
N GLY A 172 17.99 12.57 27.64
CA GLY A 172 18.85 13.63 28.13
C GLY A 172 18.28 15.03 27.93
N THR A 173 18.81 16.00 28.68
CA THR A 173 18.36 17.40 28.65
C THR A 173 19.29 18.33 27.87
N SER A 174 20.41 17.81 27.37
CA SER A 174 21.40 18.62 26.65
C SER A 174 20.84 19.16 25.33
N ASN A 175 21.14 20.42 25.01
CA ASN A 175 20.87 21.03 23.71
C ASN A 175 22.11 21.04 22.78
N SER A 176 23.19 20.36 23.15
CA SER A 176 24.34 20.20 22.28
C SER A 176 24.01 19.40 21.03
N ALA A 177 24.80 19.63 19.98
CA ALA A 177 24.60 19.04 18.67
C ALA A 177 25.46 17.78 18.44
N VAL A 178 25.00 16.94 17.51
CA VAL A 178 25.84 15.96 16.81
C VAL A 178 26.07 16.46 15.39
N VAL A 179 27.33 16.68 15.01
CA VAL A 179 27.71 17.25 13.71
C VAL A 179 28.73 16.37 13.00
N ASN A 180 28.43 15.96 11.78
CA ASN A 180 29.37 15.30 10.88
C ASN A 180 29.79 16.24 9.75
N LEU A 181 31.07 16.62 9.72
CA LEU A 181 31.72 17.32 8.61
C LEU A 181 32.71 16.41 7.86
N GLY A 182 33.04 15.24 8.42
CA GLY A 182 34.03 14.30 7.91
C GLY A 182 33.41 13.10 7.20
N LYS A 183 34.00 11.93 7.39
CA LYS A 183 33.53 10.66 6.82
C LYS A 183 33.19 9.66 7.91
N ILE A 184 31.97 9.15 7.90
CA ILE A 184 31.51 8.06 8.77
C ILE A 184 31.15 6.88 7.86
N SER A 185 31.64 5.69 8.21
CA SER A 185 31.39 4.46 7.45
C SER A 185 31.14 3.28 8.39
N SER A 186 30.10 2.50 8.10
CA SER A 186 29.85 1.20 8.72
C SER A 186 29.75 0.13 7.64
N SER A 187 30.66 -0.84 7.68
CA SER A 187 30.77 -1.86 6.61
C SER A 187 29.76 -3.00 6.72
N GLY A 188 29.23 -3.25 7.92
CA GLY A 188 28.29 -4.33 8.22
C GLY A 188 27.14 -3.95 9.14
N GLY A 189 27.02 -2.68 9.53
CA GLY A 189 25.96 -2.20 10.42
C GLY A 189 25.47 -0.81 10.04
N ASP A 190 24.85 -0.16 11.01
CA ASP A 190 24.13 1.09 10.82
C ASP A 190 24.93 2.31 11.33
N VAL A 191 24.48 3.51 10.99
CA VAL A 191 25.01 4.79 11.50
C VAL A 191 23.87 5.61 12.08
N PHE A 192 23.97 5.96 13.37
CA PHE A 192 23.00 6.79 14.09
C PHE A 192 23.65 8.06 14.61
N LEU A 193 23.08 9.20 14.25
CA LEU A 193 23.41 10.50 14.83
C LEU A 193 22.19 11.01 15.59
N ILE A 194 22.30 11.13 16.90
CA ILE A 194 21.16 11.35 17.79
C ILE A 194 21.45 12.57 18.68
N ALA A 195 20.55 13.54 18.71
CA ALA A 195 20.64 14.65 19.63
C ALA A 195 19.26 15.08 20.08
N ARG A 196 19.18 15.85 21.18
CA ARG A 196 17.93 16.53 21.51
C ARG A 196 17.61 17.65 20.53
N SER A 197 18.56 18.57 20.33
CA SER A 197 18.34 19.81 19.59
C SER A 197 18.71 19.69 18.12
N ASP A 198 19.96 19.36 17.81
CA ASP A 198 20.49 19.52 16.46
C ASP A 198 21.34 18.33 16.03
N VAL A 199 20.97 17.72 14.90
CA VAL A 199 21.77 16.73 14.18
C VAL A 199 22.08 17.28 12.79
N VAL A 200 23.37 17.31 12.43
CA VAL A 200 23.82 17.87 11.17
C VAL A 200 24.78 16.92 10.46
N ASN A 201 24.50 16.59 9.22
CA ASN A 201 25.45 15.98 8.29
C ASN A 201 25.78 16.94 7.14
N ALA A 202 27.01 17.44 7.11
CA ALA A 202 27.59 18.15 5.97
C ALA A 202 28.76 17.37 5.32
N GLY A 203 29.11 16.22 5.89
CA GLY A 203 30.14 15.30 5.40
C GLY A 203 29.56 14.14 4.57
N THR A 204 30.12 12.95 4.77
CA THR A 204 29.68 11.70 4.14
C THR A 204 29.31 10.66 5.20
N ILE A 205 28.20 9.98 4.99
CA ILE A 205 27.79 8.79 5.74
C ILE A 205 27.61 7.64 4.74
N ASP A 206 28.25 6.50 5.02
CA ASP A 206 28.23 5.30 4.17
C ASP A 206 27.93 4.04 5.01
N ALA A 207 26.74 3.46 4.84
CA ALA A 207 26.24 2.28 5.54
C ALA A 207 25.57 1.30 4.56
N PRO A 208 26.30 0.73 3.58
CA PRO A 208 25.71 0.09 2.39
C PRO A 208 24.93 -1.19 2.69
N LYS A 209 25.10 -1.78 3.88
CA LYS A 209 24.35 -2.95 4.35
C LYS A 209 23.40 -2.63 5.50
N GLY A 210 23.36 -1.38 5.96
CA GLY A 210 22.66 -0.95 7.15
C GLY A 210 21.80 0.29 6.92
N SER A 211 21.38 0.90 8.02
CA SER A 211 20.61 2.15 8.04
C SER A 211 21.52 3.35 8.34
N ALA A 212 21.15 4.52 7.83
CA ALA A 212 21.74 5.79 8.24
C ALA A 212 20.63 6.70 8.77
N GLU A 213 20.61 6.96 10.08
CA GLU A 213 19.52 7.67 10.73
C GLU A 213 20.01 8.89 11.51
N LEU A 214 19.40 10.05 11.23
CA LEU A 214 19.69 11.35 11.83
C LEU A 214 18.45 11.81 12.59
N VAL A 215 18.54 11.87 13.92
CA VAL A 215 17.36 11.93 14.78
C VAL A 215 17.50 13.04 15.80
N ALA A 216 16.53 13.96 15.79
CA ALA A 216 16.42 15.00 16.79
C ALA A 216 15.22 14.74 17.70
N GLY A 217 15.47 14.49 18.99
CA GLY A 217 14.41 14.50 20.00
C GLY A 217 14.82 14.25 21.44
N SER A 218 13.91 14.53 22.39
CA SER A 218 14.19 14.50 23.84
C SER A 218 14.31 13.10 24.41
N LYS A 219 13.58 12.14 23.82
CA LYS A 219 13.66 10.73 24.13
C LYS A 219 13.58 9.95 22.82
N VAL A 220 14.63 9.18 22.55
CA VAL A 220 14.78 8.40 21.32
C VAL A 220 14.90 6.95 21.70
N LEU A 221 14.05 6.13 21.11
CA LEU A 221 14.09 4.70 21.27
C LEU A 221 14.82 4.10 20.06
N LEU A 222 15.95 3.42 20.31
CA LEU A 222 16.77 2.76 19.29
C LEU A 222 16.53 1.25 19.34
N SER A 223 15.86 0.72 18.32
CA SER A 223 15.54 -0.71 18.20
C SER A 223 16.46 -1.43 17.21
N ASP A 224 16.46 -2.76 17.26
CA ASP A 224 17.21 -3.60 16.32
C ASP A 224 16.27 -4.35 15.36
N TYR A 225 15.54 -3.58 14.54
CA TYR A 225 14.63 -4.14 13.55
C TYR A 225 15.34 -4.41 12.22
N ALA A 226 15.05 -5.57 11.62
CA ALA A 226 15.50 -5.89 10.27
C ALA A 226 14.75 -5.11 9.18
N TYR A 227 13.57 -4.56 9.49
CA TYR A 227 12.66 -3.89 8.56
C TYR A 227 12.17 -2.56 9.16
N GLY A 228 12.08 -1.51 8.34
CA GLY A 228 11.63 -0.18 8.75
C GLY A 228 12.68 0.67 9.50
N PRO A 229 12.30 1.90 9.91
CA PRO A 229 13.15 2.76 10.74
C PRO A 229 13.53 2.08 12.05
N GLN A 230 14.79 2.17 12.45
CA GLN A 230 15.28 1.61 13.70
C GLN A 230 15.15 2.57 14.88
N VAL A 231 14.82 3.84 14.63
CA VAL A 231 14.54 4.80 15.69
C VAL A 231 13.09 5.25 15.70
N SER A 232 12.60 5.55 16.90
CA SER A 232 11.37 6.31 17.10
C SER A 232 11.59 7.41 18.13
N VAL A 233 10.93 8.55 17.94
CA VAL A 233 11.02 9.69 18.86
C VAL A 233 9.71 9.79 19.65
N GLU A 234 9.80 9.93 20.97
CA GLU A 234 8.62 10.15 21.82
C GLU A 234 8.20 11.63 21.79
N MET A 235 6.91 11.88 21.61
CA MET A 235 6.31 13.23 21.61
C MET A 235 5.85 13.65 23.02
N PRO A 236 5.87 14.95 23.36
CA PRO A 236 6.32 16.08 22.53
C PRO A 236 7.84 16.24 22.54
N SER A 237 8.42 16.64 21.41
CA SER A 237 9.86 16.79 21.26
C SER A 237 10.24 17.74 20.13
N HIS A 238 11.23 18.58 20.34
CA HIS A 238 11.68 19.59 19.36
C HIS A 238 13.07 19.27 18.84
N GLY A 239 13.43 19.78 17.66
CA GLY A 239 14.81 19.70 17.18
C GLY A 239 14.94 19.91 15.66
N ARG A 240 16.13 19.70 15.13
CA ARG A 240 16.43 19.79 13.70
C ARG A 240 17.33 18.65 13.25
N ALA A 241 16.96 18.01 12.15
CA ALA A 241 17.81 17.10 11.41
C ALA A 241 18.18 17.74 10.06
N ILE A 242 19.46 18.01 9.85
CA ILE A 242 19.95 18.73 8.67
C ILE A 242 20.91 17.83 7.91
N ASN A 243 20.60 17.55 6.64
CA ASN A 243 21.56 16.96 5.72
C ASN A 243 21.87 17.96 4.60
N SER A 244 23.12 18.39 4.54
CA SER A 244 23.72 19.12 3.41
C SER A 244 24.84 18.33 2.71
N GLY A 245 25.26 17.20 3.32
CA GLY A 245 26.25 16.27 2.80
C GLY A 245 25.66 15.11 1.99
N THR A 246 26.38 14.00 1.95
CA THR A 246 25.95 12.76 1.28
C THR A 246 25.62 11.67 2.30
N VAL A 247 24.60 10.89 2.00
CA VAL A 247 24.22 9.69 2.75
C VAL A 247 23.95 8.56 1.77
N GLN A 248 24.68 7.47 1.93
CA GLN A 248 24.47 6.23 1.21
C GLN A 248 24.21 5.10 2.22
N ALA A 249 23.07 4.43 2.09
CA ALA A 249 22.70 3.34 3.00
C ALA A 249 21.69 2.39 2.34
N ALA A 250 21.36 1.27 2.97
CA ALA A 250 20.20 0.48 2.56
C ALA A 250 18.91 1.25 2.86
N GLN A 251 18.83 1.84 4.03
CA GLN A 251 17.71 2.63 4.52
C GLN A 251 18.19 3.96 5.10
N ILE A 252 17.45 5.03 4.88
CA ILE A 252 17.79 6.37 5.37
C ILE A 252 16.60 6.95 6.13
N ASN A 253 16.81 7.42 7.35
CA ASN A 253 15.76 8.09 8.14
C ASN A 253 16.26 9.43 8.69
N LEU A 254 15.58 10.52 8.35
CA LEU A 254 15.78 11.82 8.99
C LEU A 254 14.51 12.16 9.75
N GLN A 255 14.59 12.24 11.09
CA GLN A 255 13.42 12.42 11.94
C GLN A 255 13.58 13.55 12.96
N ALA A 256 12.54 14.39 13.09
CA ALA A 256 12.43 15.43 14.09
C ALA A 256 10.96 15.66 14.49
N ALA A 257 10.48 14.97 15.55
CA ALA A 257 9.06 14.82 15.90
C ALA A 257 8.21 16.11 15.85
N ASP A 258 8.65 17.21 16.48
CA ASP A 258 8.02 18.54 16.36
C ASP A 258 9.01 19.59 15.83
N GLY A 259 9.88 19.15 14.93
CA GLY A 259 11.08 19.86 14.52
C GLY A 259 11.11 20.31 13.07
N ASN A 260 12.32 20.45 12.54
CA ASN A 260 12.49 20.68 11.11
C ASN A 260 13.50 19.69 10.53
N VAL A 261 13.11 19.05 9.44
CA VAL A 261 14.01 18.25 8.61
C VAL A 261 14.41 19.09 7.40
N TYR A 262 15.70 19.32 7.24
CA TYR A 262 16.26 20.03 6.09
C TYR A 262 17.10 19.07 5.26
N ALA A 263 16.53 18.59 4.15
CA ALA A 263 17.25 17.81 3.16
C ALA A 263 17.76 18.76 2.07
N LEU A 264 18.87 19.48 2.35
CA LEU A 264 19.45 20.45 1.42
C LEU A 264 20.42 19.74 0.47
N ALA A 265 20.28 19.97 -0.84
CA ALA A 265 21.24 19.45 -1.82
C ALA A 265 22.10 20.55 -2.45
N GLY A 266 23.43 20.40 -2.35
CA GLY A 266 24.38 20.99 -3.28
C GLY A 266 24.48 20.14 -4.56
N LYS A 267 25.18 20.62 -5.59
CA LYS A 267 25.30 19.96 -6.91
C LYS A 267 25.73 18.46 -6.88
N ASN A 268 26.24 17.96 -5.75
CA ASN A 268 26.65 16.57 -5.53
C ASN A 268 26.10 15.91 -4.23
N SER A 269 25.27 16.61 -3.44
CA SER A 269 24.71 16.10 -2.18
C SER A 269 23.44 15.30 -2.47
N ALA A 270 23.37 14.03 -2.04
CA ALA A 270 22.24 13.15 -2.32
C ALA A 270 21.98 12.20 -1.15
N LEU A 271 20.69 11.91 -0.92
CA LEU A 271 20.26 10.76 -0.14
C LEU A 271 20.10 9.60 -1.14
N ARG A 272 20.90 8.56 -0.99
CA ARG A 272 20.89 7.39 -1.87
C ARG A 272 20.66 6.13 -1.05
N SER A 273 19.44 5.63 -1.13
CA SER A 273 19.08 4.34 -0.58
C SER A 273 19.21 3.25 -1.65
N THR A 274 19.89 2.16 -1.31
CA THR A 274 19.96 0.94 -2.14
C THR A 274 19.79 -0.27 -1.25
N GLY A 275 18.61 -0.89 -1.33
CA GLY A 275 18.24 -2.05 -0.54
C GLY A 275 19.18 -3.24 -0.72
N THR A 276 19.07 -4.20 0.19
CA THR A 276 19.76 -5.49 0.19
C THR A 276 18.75 -6.61 -0.07
N GLU A 277 19.19 -7.87 -0.08
CA GLU A 277 18.27 -9.03 -0.14
C GLU A 277 17.28 -9.07 1.04
N THR A 278 17.63 -8.43 2.16
CA THR A 278 16.84 -8.46 3.40
C THR A 278 16.23 -7.12 3.78
N ARG A 279 16.56 -6.03 3.08
CA ARG A 279 16.06 -4.67 3.35
C ARG A 279 15.68 -3.98 2.05
N GLU A 280 14.48 -3.43 1.97
CA GLU A 280 14.08 -2.62 0.82
C GLU A 280 14.83 -1.28 0.78
N GLY A 281 14.89 -0.68 -0.41
CA GLY A 281 15.42 0.67 -0.54
C GLY A 281 14.40 1.70 -0.08
N HIS A 282 14.61 2.34 1.07
CA HIS A 282 13.69 3.33 1.63
C HIS A 282 14.38 4.59 2.14
N VAL A 283 13.73 5.75 1.92
CA VAL A 283 14.08 7.02 2.55
C VAL A 283 12.88 7.61 3.29
N TRP A 284 13.02 7.89 4.59
CA TRP A 284 12.03 8.60 5.41
C TRP A 284 12.52 10.00 5.76
N LEU A 285 11.70 11.01 5.51
CA LEU A 285 11.86 12.37 6.03
C LEU A 285 10.63 12.70 6.88
N VAL A 286 10.79 12.72 8.20
CA VAL A 286 9.66 12.77 9.15
C VAL A 286 9.80 13.95 10.11
N ALA A 287 8.80 14.82 10.11
CA ALA A 287 8.64 15.90 11.08
C ALA A 287 7.15 16.10 11.40
N ASP A 288 6.56 15.19 12.17
CA ASP A 288 5.11 15.02 12.33
C ASP A 288 4.35 16.32 12.65
N ALA A 289 4.82 17.13 13.59
CA ALA A 289 4.27 18.46 13.90
C ALA A 289 5.12 19.62 13.34
N GLY A 290 6.04 19.31 12.44
CA GLY A 290 7.12 20.18 11.99
C GLY A 290 7.13 20.47 10.49
N THR A 291 8.29 20.88 9.98
CA THR A 291 8.51 21.10 8.54
C THR A 291 9.52 20.12 7.97
N VAL A 292 9.21 19.49 6.84
CA VAL A 292 10.22 18.90 5.95
C VAL A 292 10.47 19.87 4.79
N ASP A 293 11.69 20.39 4.70
CA ASP A 293 12.18 21.21 3.59
C ASP A 293 13.15 20.38 2.73
N ALA A 294 12.64 19.90 1.61
CA ALA A 294 13.37 19.13 0.62
C ALA A 294 13.55 19.93 -0.69
N ARG A 295 13.46 21.27 -0.64
CA ARG A 295 13.61 22.09 -1.86
C ARG A 295 14.97 21.87 -2.50
N GLY A 296 14.95 21.55 -3.79
CA GLY A 296 16.17 21.25 -4.55
C GLY A 296 16.85 19.91 -4.20
N ALA A 297 16.31 19.12 -3.27
CA ALA A 297 16.92 17.87 -2.80
C ALA A 297 17.11 16.85 -3.95
N ASN A 298 18.12 15.99 -3.84
CA ASN A 298 18.30 14.85 -4.74
C ASN A 298 18.17 13.55 -3.93
N ILE A 299 17.10 12.80 -4.17
CA ILE A 299 16.72 11.63 -3.39
C ILE A 299 16.51 10.46 -4.35
N ALA A 300 17.20 9.35 -4.09
CA ALA A 300 17.02 8.11 -4.85
C ALA A 300 16.84 6.93 -3.90
N ALA A 301 15.87 6.07 -4.20
CA ALA A 301 15.62 4.83 -3.49
C ALA A 301 15.45 3.68 -4.51
N ARG A 302 16.16 2.59 -4.31
CA ARG A 302 16.14 1.39 -5.18
C ARG A 302 16.28 0.13 -4.35
N ASN A 303 15.64 -0.95 -4.76
CA ASN A 303 15.82 -2.27 -4.17
C ASN A 303 17.07 -2.95 -4.72
N ALA A 304 17.47 -4.07 -4.10
CA ALA A 304 18.66 -4.82 -4.50
C ALA A 304 18.59 -5.37 -5.94
N ASP A 305 17.38 -5.70 -6.40
CA ASP A 305 17.10 -6.19 -7.77
C ASP A 305 17.11 -5.07 -8.84
N GLY A 306 17.32 -3.81 -8.41
CA GLY A 306 17.31 -2.64 -9.29
C GLY A 306 15.92 -2.05 -9.53
N SER A 307 14.84 -2.66 -9.03
CA SER A 307 13.52 -2.04 -8.99
C SER A 307 13.55 -0.77 -8.12
N GLY A 308 12.60 0.14 -8.34
CA GLY A 308 12.53 1.36 -7.56
C GLY A 308 12.13 1.08 -6.11
N GLY A 309 12.74 1.80 -5.17
CA GLY A 309 12.38 1.76 -3.75
C GLY A 309 11.28 2.77 -3.40
N THR A 310 11.20 3.15 -2.13
CA THR A 310 10.16 4.06 -1.61
C THR A 310 10.78 5.30 -0.96
N VAL A 311 10.11 6.44 -1.11
CA VAL A 311 10.42 7.67 -0.39
C VAL A 311 9.16 8.16 0.31
N ASP A 312 9.23 8.30 1.64
CA ASP A 312 8.14 8.86 2.45
C ASP A 312 8.56 10.21 3.02
N MET A 313 7.67 11.21 2.88
CA MET A 313 7.80 12.49 3.54
C MET A 313 6.54 12.76 4.36
N ASN A 314 6.68 12.87 5.68
CA ASN A 314 5.58 13.16 6.59
C ASN A 314 5.88 14.44 7.38
N ALA A 315 5.03 15.45 7.26
CA ALA A 315 5.15 16.64 8.09
C ALA A 315 3.87 17.48 8.15
N ASP A 316 3.77 18.36 9.15
CA ASP A 316 2.74 19.41 9.17
C ASP A 316 2.89 20.38 7.99
N THR A 317 4.13 20.68 7.59
CA THR A 317 4.43 21.47 6.39
C THR A 317 5.47 20.79 5.50
N LEU A 318 5.12 20.55 4.23
CA LEU A 318 6.02 20.00 3.21
C LEU A 318 6.45 21.06 2.20
N LYS A 319 7.77 21.21 1.98
CA LYS A 319 8.34 22.10 0.95
C LYS A 319 9.22 21.28 0.01
N VAL A 320 8.70 20.97 -1.17
CA VAL A 320 9.36 20.03 -2.10
C VAL A 320 9.79 20.64 -3.43
N ALA A 321 9.53 21.94 -3.64
CA ALA A 321 9.83 22.61 -4.91
C ALA A 321 11.28 22.37 -5.38
N GLY A 322 11.43 21.83 -6.60
CA GLY A 322 12.72 21.53 -7.23
C GLY A 322 13.40 20.25 -6.73
N ALA A 323 12.78 19.48 -5.83
CA ALA A 323 13.27 18.16 -5.45
C ALA A 323 13.30 17.22 -6.66
N LYS A 324 14.32 16.35 -6.72
CA LYS A 324 14.47 15.30 -7.72
C LYS A 324 14.36 13.96 -7.01
N VAL A 325 13.20 13.33 -7.11
CA VAL A 325 12.93 12.04 -6.47
C VAL A 325 12.89 10.92 -7.52
N ARG A 326 13.79 9.94 -7.36
CA ARG A 326 13.89 8.75 -8.22
C ARG A 326 13.64 7.50 -7.39
N ALA A 327 12.43 6.99 -7.45
CA ALA A 327 11.96 5.84 -6.69
C ALA A 327 10.87 5.10 -7.50
N ALA A 328 10.36 3.97 -7.02
CA ALA A 328 9.11 3.43 -7.56
C ALA A 328 7.92 4.25 -7.05
N GLN A 329 7.96 4.63 -5.77
CA GLN A 329 6.90 5.34 -5.08
C GLN A 329 7.44 6.51 -4.25
N TRP A 330 6.75 7.64 -4.31
CA TRP A 330 6.97 8.79 -3.44
C TRP A 330 5.65 9.18 -2.76
N ASN A 331 5.60 9.02 -1.43
CA ASN A 331 4.46 9.40 -0.62
C ASN A 331 4.72 10.71 0.12
N LEU A 332 3.74 11.60 0.08
CA LEU A 332 3.74 12.90 0.71
C LEU A 332 2.54 12.96 1.64
N THR A 333 2.78 13.10 2.94
CA THR A 333 1.72 13.18 3.95
C THR A 333 1.81 14.52 4.67
N SER A 334 0.68 15.25 4.66
CA SER A 334 0.53 16.58 5.26
C SER A 334 -0.93 16.76 5.70
N PRO A 335 -1.25 17.63 6.66
CA PRO A 335 -2.63 17.96 7.00
C PRO A 335 -3.48 18.43 5.82
N GLU A 336 -2.90 19.19 4.90
CA GLU A 336 -3.53 19.66 3.66
C GLU A 336 -2.47 19.96 2.58
N PHE A 337 -2.91 20.11 1.32
CA PHE A 337 -2.04 20.47 0.21
C PHE A 337 -2.62 21.60 -0.65
N ALA A 338 -1.77 22.56 -0.99
CA ALA A 338 -1.99 23.53 -2.06
C ALA A 338 -0.88 23.39 -3.10
N ILE A 339 -1.19 22.76 -4.23
CA ILE A 339 -0.22 22.49 -5.30
C ILE A 339 -0.11 23.72 -6.19
N ASP A 340 0.91 24.53 -5.91
CA ASP A 340 1.32 25.66 -6.73
C ASP A 340 2.22 25.24 -7.91
N LYS A 341 2.63 26.20 -8.73
CA LYS A 341 3.42 25.93 -9.94
C LYS A 341 4.78 25.24 -9.66
N PRO A 342 5.61 25.70 -8.70
CA PRO A 342 6.85 25.00 -8.35
C PRO A 342 6.62 23.56 -7.88
N THR A 343 5.60 23.33 -7.06
CA THR A 343 5.26 21.99 -6.58
C THR A 343 4.78 21.12 -7.74
N ALA A 344 3.85 21.60 -8.56
CA ALA A 344 3.33 20.90 -9.73
C ALA A 344 4.45 20.43 -10.69
N ASN A 345 5.43 21.31 -10.98
CA ASN A 345 6.59 20.95 -11.79
C ASN A 345 7.42 19.83 -11.17
N THR A 346 7.62 19.86 -9.85
CA THR A 346 8.38 18.85 -9.10
C THR A 346 7.71 17.47 -9.18
N LEU A 347 6.38 17.43 -9.01
CA LEU A 347 5.61 16.20 -9.13
C LEU A 347 5.67 15.68 -10.57
N ALA A 348 5.48 16.56 -11.57
CA ALA A 348 5.54 16.21 -12.99
C ALA A 348 6.90 15.64 -13.42
N ASP A 349 8.00 16.22 -12.93
CA ASP A 349 9.37 15.76 -13.21
C ASP A 349 9.63 14.37 -12.60
N SER A 350 9.16 14.14 -11.37
CA SER A 350 9.31 12.85 -10.68
C SER A 350 8.47 11.76 -11.37
N LEU A 351 7.21 12.07 -11.72
CA LEU A 351 6.33 11.21 -12.49
C LEU A 351 6.94 10.83 -13.85
N SER A 352 7.45 11.81 -14.59
CA SER A 352 8.10 11.59 -15.89
C SER A 352 9.42 10.81 -15.78
N SER A 353 10.02 10.77 -14.59
CA SER A 353 11.24 10.01 -14.29
C SER A 353 10.96 8.56 -13.87
N GLY A 354 9.71 8.13 -13.82
CA GLY A 354 9.32 6.76 -13.43
C GLY A 354 8.85 6.61 -11.97
N THR A 355 8.76 7.70 -11.20
CA THR A 355 8.33 7.67 -9.81
C THR A 355 6.82 7.91 -9.71
N SER A 356 6.04 6.94 -9.24
CA SER A 356 4.63 7.17 -8.89
C SER A 356 4.54 8.03 -7.63
N VAL A 357 3.51 8.88 -7.54
CA VAL A 357 3.40 9.90 -6.50
C VAL A 357 2.04 9.82 -5.83
N ALA A 358 2.01 9.79 -4.50
CA ALA A 358 0.79 9.87 -3.69
C ALA A 358 0.86 11.05 -2.71
N LEU A 359 -0.17 11.89 -2.71
CA LEU A 359 -0.36 12.96 -1.74
C LEU A 359 -1.52 12.59 -0.82
N ASN A 360 -1.27 12.54 0.48
CA ASN A 360 -2.23 12.13 1.52
C ASN A 360 -2.52 13.33 2.45
N ALA A 361 -3.64 14.02 2.24
CA ALA A 361 -4.09 15.12 3.08
C ALA A 361 -4.87 14.60 4.29
N THR A 362 -4.28 14.61 5.48
CA THR A 362 -4.83 13.89 6.65
C THR A 362 -5.92 14.65 7.39
N GLY A 363 -5.99 15.97 7.27
CA GLY A 363 -6.85 16.81 8.12
C GLY A 363 -6.38 16.90 9.58
N ALA A 364 -5.15 16.46 9.87
CA ALA A 364 -4.54 16.61 11.19
C ALA A 364 -4.41 18.09 11.58
N ASN A 365 -4.10 18.36 12.85
CA ASN A 365 -3.86 19.72 13.36
C ASN A 365 -5.00 20.73 13.06
N LYS A 366 -6.24 20.23 12.97
CA LYS A 366 -7.46 20.99 12.63
C LYS A 366 -7.45 21.60 11.22
N ALA A 367 -6.57 21.10 10.34
CA ALA A 367 -6.57 21.48 8.93
C ALA A 367 -7.83 20.95 8.24
N SER A 368 -8.07 21.47 7.04
CA SER A 368 -9.29 21.15 6.30
C SER A 368 -9.30 19.72 5.73
N GLY A 369 -8.13 19.08 5.60
CA GLY A 369 -7.98 17.77 4.95
C GLY A 369 -8.18 17.83 3.44
N ASN A 370 -7.99 19.00 2.83
CA ASN A 370 -8.23 19.22 1.40
C ASN A 370 -6.93 19.14 0.58
N ILE A 371 -7.11 18.83 -0.71
CA ILE A 371 -6.08 19.00 -1.74
C ILE A 371 -6.58 19.99 -2.80
N GLY A 372 -5.86 21.09 -2.99
CA GLY A 372 -6.10 22.07 -4.06
C GLY A 372 -5.02 22.01 -5.12
N VAL A 373 -5.39 21.81 -6.39
CA VAL A 373 -4.46 21.81 -7.53
C VAL A 373 -4.62 23.12 -8.30
N GLY A 374 -3.66 24.02 -8.15
CA GLY A 374 -3.68 25.36 -8.73
C GLY A 374 -2.83 25.53 -9.98
N SER A 375 -2.18 24.48 -10.47
CA SER A 375 -1.26 24.55 -11.61
C SER A 375 -1.17 23.23 -12.35
N ASP A 376 -0.81 23.31 -13.63
CA ASP A 376 -0.76 22.17 -14.53
C ASP A 376 0.23 21.09 -14.07
N ILE A 377 -0.20 19.83 -14.14
CA ILE A 377 0.66 18.66 -13.90
C ILE A 377 0.58 17.78 -15.15
N ARG A 378 1.67 17.70 -15.91
CA ARG A 378 1.74 16.88 -17.13
C ARG A 378 2.95 15.97 -17.10
N TRP A 379 2.74 14.68 -17.35
CA TRP A 379 3.83 13.71 -17.37
C TRP A 379 3.66 12.65 -18.47
N GLN A 380 4.74 11.92 -18.72
CA GLN A 380 4.80 10.81 -19.66
C GLN A 380 5.15 9.51 -18.93
N GLY A 381 4.90 8.37 -19.57
CA GLY A 381 5.22 7.05 -19.00
C GLY A 381 4.12 6.46 -18.12
N ALA A 382 4.48 5.41 -17.38
CA ALA A 382 3.57 4.53 -16.64
C ALA A 382 3.31 4.94 -15.18
N SER A 383 4.06 5.90 -14.65
CA SER A 383 3.90 6.38 -13.27
C SER A 383 2.51 6.96 -13.04
N SER A 384 1.94 6.74 -11.86
CA SER A 384 0.59 7.21 -11.52
C SER A 384 0.62 8.29 -10.44
N LEU A 385 -0.37 9.18 -10.48
CA LEU A 385 -0.59 10.22 -9.49
C LEU A 385 -1.84 9.90 -8.66
N THR A 386 -1.70 9.92 -7.33
CA THR A 386 -2.81 9.78 -6.39
C THR A 386 -2.93 11.06 -5.56
N LEU A 387 -4.12 11.66 -5.58
CA LEU A 387 -4.52 12.75 -4.70
C LEU A 387 -5.53 12.17 -3.71
N ASP A 388 -5.11 11.91 -2.49
CA ASP A 388 -5.93 11.28 -1.44
C ASP A 388 -6.21 12.29 -0.33
N ALA A 389 -7.42 12.85 -0.33
CA ALA A 389 -7.84 13.87 0.61
C ALA A 389 -8.85 13.31 1.61
N THR A 390 -8.62 13.55 2.90
CA THR A 390 -9.60 13.21 3.94
C THR A 390 -10.92 13.89 3.66
N ARG A 391 -10.93 15.13 3.15
CA ARG A 391 -12.15 15.87 2.84
C ARG A 391 -12.37 16.02 1.35
N SER A 392 -11.82 17.05 0.69
CA SER A 392 -12.15 17.36 -0.72
C SER A 392 -10.93 17.59 -1.59
N VAL A 393 -11.08 17.28 -2.89
CA VAL A 393 -10.10 17.63 -3.92
C VAL A 393 -10.69 18.65 -4.88
N SER A 394 -9.94 19.71 -5.18
CA SER A 394 -10.34 20.76 -6.12
C SER A 394 -9.26 21.03 -7.16
N ILE A 395 -9.69 21.14 -8.42
CA ILE A 395 -8.82 21.53 -9.54
C ILE A 395 -9.24 22.93 -10.00
N ALA A 396 -8.28 23.86 -10.04
CA ALA A 396 -8.54 25.25 -10.37
C ALA A 396 -8.95 25.46 -11.85
N PRO A 397 -9.70 26.52 -12.17
CA PRO A 397 -9.98 26.91 -13.55
C PRO A 397 -8.70 27.07 -14.38
N GLY A 398 -8.73 26.61 -15.63
CA GLY A 398 -7.57 26.68 -16.54
C GLY A 398 -6.43 25.71 -16.22
N THR A 399 -6.52 24.94 -15.12
CA THR A 399 -5.52 23.92 -14.77
C THR A 399 -5.78 22.63 -15.51
N THR A 400 -4.72 21.98 -15.99
CA THR A 400 -4.76 20.68 -16.68
C THR A 400 -3.92 19.65 -15.94
N ILE A 401 -4.52 18.49 -15.64
CA ILE A 401 -3.78 17.28 -15.28
C ILE A 401 -3.81 16.34 -16.49
N ALA A 402 -2.63 15.92 -16.96
CA ALA A 402 -2.52 15.09 -18.17
C ALA A 402 -1.42 14.02 -18.09
N ASN A 403 -1.69 12.87 -18.69
CA ASN A 403 -0.71 11.82 -18.93
C ASN A 403 -0.63 11.49 -20.44
N ALA A 404 0.58 11.26 -20.95
CA ALA A 404 0.83 10.74 -22.30
C ALA A 404 1.65 9.44 -22.26
N GLY A 405 1.15 8.44 -21.55
CA GLY A 405 1.76 7.11 -21.38
C GLY A 405 0.74 6.10 -20.84
N ALA A 406 1.11 5.28 -19.85
CA ALA A 406 0.22 4.32 -19.19
C ALA A 406 -0.20 4.74 -17.78
N GLY A 407 0.25 5.91 -17.33
CA GLY A 407 -0.01 6.44 -16.00
C GLY A 407 -1.49 6.73 -15.74
N SER A 408 -1.93 6.40 -14.53
CA SER A 408 -3.30 6.66 -14.09
C SER A 408 -3.35 7.82 -13.10
N LEU A 409 -4.55 8.39 -12.94
CA LEU A 409 -4.86 9.40 -11.94
C LEU A 409 -5.97 8.89 -11.02
N THR A 410 -5.70 8.90 -9.72
CA THR A 410 -6.71 8.70 -8.69
C THR A 410 -6.93 10.01 -7.96
N VAL A 411 -8.18 10.47 -7.91
CA VAL A 411 -8.61 11.64 -7.16
C VAL A 411 -9.62 11.18 -6.12
N ARG A 412 -9.20 11.03 -4.88
CA ARG A 412 -10.03 10.54 -3.78
C ARG A 412 -10.31 11.67 -2.80
N ALA A 413 -11.59 11.92 -2.60
CA ALA A 413 -12.13 12.61 -1.44
C ALA A 413 -12.61 11.58 -0.41
N ASP A 414 -12.89 12.02 0.82
CA ASP A 414 -13.38 11.15 1.91
C ASP A 414 -12.42 10.00 2.26
N SER A 415 -11.11 10.24 2.23
CA SER A 415 -10.12 9.24 2.62
C SER A 415 -10.20 8.96 4.13
N ASN A 416 -10.36 7.70 4.52
CA ASN A 416 -10.40 7.27 5.93
C ASN A 416 -11.48 7.98 6.77
N SER A 417 -12.57 8.39 6.13
CA SER A 417 -13.71 9.05 6.76
C SER A 417 -15.02 8.46 6.20
N ILE A 418 -16.14 8.81 6.80
CA ILE A 418 -17.48 8.35 6.42
C ILE A 418 -18.40 9.56 6.47
N ASP A 419 -19.21 9.75 5.42
CA ASP A 419 -20.26 10.77 5.35
C ASP A 419 -19.78 12.21 5.62
N ASN A 420 -18.55 12.54 5.23
CA ASN A 420 -17.95 13.84 5.56
C ASN A 420 -18.20 14.94 4.52
N HIS A 421 -19.05 14.66 3.52
CA HIS A 421 -19.36 15.49 2.36
C HIS A 421 -18.18 15.73 1.41
N GLY A 422 -17.20 14.82 1.45
CA GLY A 422 -16.00 14.88 0.63
C GLY A 422 -16.32 14.94 -0.85
N SER A 423 -15.87 16.01 -1.51
CA SER A 423 -16.25 16.32 -2.90
C SER A 423 -15.03 16.38 -3.82
N VAL A 424 -15.23 16.00 -5.08
CA VAL A 424 -14.25 16.17 -6.16
C VAL A 424 -14.76 17.22 -7.14
N THR A 425 -14.13 18.39 -7.14
CA THR A 425 -14.52 19.52 -8.00
C THR A 425 -13.44 19.82 -9.03
N ASN A 426 -13.62 19.34 -10.26
CA ASN A 426 -12.77 19.73 -11.38
C ASN A 426 -13.34 20.96 -12.10
N ASN A 427 -12.69 22.12 -11.96
CA ASN A 427 -12.98 23.31 -12.79
C ASN A 427 -12.00 23.46 -13.96
N GLY A 428 -11.04 22.54 -14.08
CA GLY A 428 -10.02 22.51 -15.12
C GLY A 428 -10.26 21.39 -16.13
N THR A 429 -9.17 20.74 -16.54
CA THR A 429 -9.15 19.67 -17.54
C THR A 429 -8.44 18.43 -17.04
N PHE A 430 -9.07 17.27 -17.21
CA PHE A 430 -8.38 15.98 -17.23
C PHE A 430 -8.15 15.57 -18.69
N ASP A 431 -6.88 15.47 -19.10
CA ASP A 431 -6.51 15.10 -20.46
C ASP A 431 -5.78 13.74 -20.50
N TRP A 432 -6.55 12.72 -20.86
CA TRP A 432 -6.10 11.34 -21.06
C TRP A 432 -6.11 10.95 -22.55
N SER A 433 -6.19 11.93 -23.46
CA SER A 433 -6.29 11.72 -24.91
C SER A 433 -5.15 10.89 -25.53
N ARG A 434 -3.99 10.92 -24.88
CA ARG A 434 -2.76 10.22 -25.30
C ARG A 434 -2.32 9.14 -24.31
N SER A 435 -3.16 8.83 -23.32
CA SER A 435 -2.85 7.82 -22.30
C SER A 435 -3.58 6.51 -22.58
N SER A 436 -2.96 5.39 -22.22
CA SER A 436 -3.62 4.09 -22.05
C SER A 436 -4.07 3.86 -20.61
N GLY A 437 -3.67 4.72 -19.66
CA GLY A 437 -4.12 4.71 -18.27
C GLY A 437 -5.54 5.23 -18.12
N ILE A 438 -5.96 5.40 -16.86
CA ILE A 438 -7.33 5.76 -16.49
C ILE A 438 -7.38 6.92 -15.50
N VAL A 439 -8.55 7.54 -15.36
CA VAL A 439 -8.84 8.48 -14.28
C VAL A 439 -9.99 7.97 -13.42
N THR A 440 -9.76 7.85 -12.12
CA THR A 440 -10.75 7.46 -11.14
C THR A 440 -10.96 8.60 -10.16
N ALA A 441 -12.16 9.18 -10.13
CA ALA A 441 -12.57 10.13 -9.10
C ALA A 441 -13.46 9.42 -8.08
N LEU A 442 -13.16 9.53 -6.80
CA LEU A 442 -13.88 8.91 -5.68
C LEU A 442 -14.37 10.03 -4.77
N TYR A 443 -15.66 10.07 -4.49
CA TYR A 443 -16.27 11.11 -3.66
C TYR A 443 -17.34 10.51 -2.76
N ASP A 444 -17.56 11.14 -1.62
CA ASP A 444 -18.56 10.72 -0.64
C ASP A 444 -19.96 10.64 -1.27
N MET A 445 -20.79 9.71 -0.79
CA MET A 445 -22.18 9.54 -1.23
C MET A 445 -22.99 10.82 -1.02
N ASN A 446 -22.67 11.56 0.05
CA ASN A 446 -23.28 12.84 0.41
C ASN A 446 -22.47 14.05 -0.09
N GLY A 447 -21.41 13.81 -0.85
CA GLY A 447 -20.58 14.81 -1.50
C GLY A 447 -21.05 15.14 -2.93
N SER A 448 -20.20 15.84 -3.67
CA SER A 448 -20.46 16.25 -5.05
C SER A 448 -19.30 15.93 -5.99
N TYR A 449 -19.63 15.64 -7.24
CA TYR A 449 -18.68 15.46 -8.31
C TYR A 449 -18.95 16.40 -9.47
N LYS A 450 -17.95 17.22 -9.81
CA LYS A 450 -17.93 18.04 -11.02
C LYS A 450 -16.80 17.54 -11.92
N PRO A 451 -17.10 16.97 -13.11
CA PRO A 451 -16.07 16.37 -13.97
C PRO A 451 -15.16 17.38 -14.67
N GLY A 452 -15.56 18.65 -14.80
CA GLY A 452 -14.82 19.66 -15.56
C GLY A 452 -14.76 19.32 -17.05
N THR A 453 -13.68 19.70 -17.71
CA THR A 453 -13.37 19.24 -19.08
C THR A 453 -12.67 17.89 -18.99
N VAL A 454 -13.15 16.89 -19.72
CA VAL A 454 -12.55 15.56 -19.80
C VAL A 454 -12.26 15.24 -21.25
N ILE A 455 -11.01 14.89 -21.56
CA ILE A 455 -10.58 14.46 -22.89
C ILE A 455 -10.05 13.03 -22.78
N THR A 456 -10.65 12.11 -23.53
CA THR A 456 -10.31 10.69 -23.51
C THR A 456 -9.58 10.27 -24.77
N ASN A 457 -8.85 9.16 -24.70
CA ASN A 457 -8.20 8.54 -25.84
C ASN A 457 -9.22 7.74 -26.65
N ALA A 458 -9.45 8.13 -27.90
CA ALA A 458 -10.40 7.47 -28.80
C ALA A 458 -10.05 6.00 -29.12
N SER A 459 -8.78 5.61 -28.93
CA SER A 459 -8.30 4.22 -29.09
C SER A 459 -8.23 3.44 -27.78
N TRP A 460 -8.60 4.05 -26.65
CA TRP A 460 -8.60 3.34 -25.37
C TRP A 460 -9.67 2.25 -25.36
N SER A 461 -9.29 1.08 -24.83
CA SER A 461 -10.21 -0.01 -24.54
C SER A 461 -9.92 -0.55 -23.14
N PRO A 462 -10.94 -1.01 -22.41
CA PRO A 462 -10.74 -1.59 -21.10
C PRO A 462 -9.92 -2.88 -21.21
N ALA A 463 -9.01 -3.08 -20.27
CA ALA A 463 -8.27 -4.34 -20.19
C ALA A 463 -9.24 -5.53 -20.06
N PRO A 464 -8.93 -6.70 -20.68
CA PRO A 464 -9.74 -7.91 -20.53
C PRO A 464 -10.01 -8.22 -19.06
N PHE A 465 -11.24 -8.64 -18.74
CA PHE A 465 -11.67 -8.96 -17.37
C PHE A 465 -11.51 -7.81 -16.34
N SER A 466 -11.39 -6.55 -16.77
CA SER A 466 -11.34 -5.41 -15.84
C SER A 466 -12.71 -4.94 -15.37
N GLY A 467 -13.76 -5.25 -16.14
CA GLY A 467 -15.12 -4.72 -15.93
C GLY A 467 -15.22 -3.18 -16.05
N ARG A 468 -14.24 -2.51 -16.65
CA ARG A 468 -14.30 -1.05 -16.86
C ARG A 468 -15.12 -0.71 -18.10
N VAL A 469 -15.94 0.34 -18.00
CA VAL A 469 -16.76 0.85 -19.11
C VAL A 469 -16.16 2.09 -19.77
N THR A 470 -15.58 3.00 -18.97
CA THR A 470 -15.00 4.26 -19.46
C THR A 470 -13.57 4.45 -18.96
N GLN A 471 -12.78 5.25 -19.70
CA GLN A 471 -11.41 5.61 -19.31
C GLN A 471 -11.39 6.54 -18.09
N VAL A 472 -12.40 7.41 -17.99
CA VAL A 472 -12.56 8.37 -16.89
C VAL A 472 -13.90 8.10 -16.23
N THR A 473 -13.88 7.84 -14.93
CA THR A 473 -15.09 7.53 -14.15
C THR A 473 -15.06 8.23 -12.80
N GLY A 474 -16.16 8.88 -12.44
CA GLY A 474 -16.43 9.33 -11.07
C GLY A 474 -17.35 8.34 -10.35
N TYR A 475 -16.95 7.88 -9.18
CA TYR A 475 -17.66 6.92 -8.33
C TYR A 475 -18.07 7.55 -7.00
N ARG A 476 -19.32 7.30 -6.60
CA ARG A 476 -19.79 7.57 -5.23
C ARG A 476 -19.31 6.47 -4.31
N LEU A 477 -18.68 6.85 -3.21
CA LEU A 477 -18.20 5.91 -2.21
C LEU A 477 -19.37 5.36 -1.40
N VAL A 478 -19.38 4.05 -1.23
CA VAL A 478 -20.31 3.31 -0.40
C VAL A 478 -19.50 2.85 0.81
N ASN A 479 -19.70 3.52 1.95
CA ASN A 479 -18.93 3.31 3.17
C ASN A 479 -19.79 2.76 4.31
N SER A 480 -21.12 2.76 4.14
CA SER A 480 -22.08 2.31 5.15
C SER A 480 -23.24 1.51 4.54
N THR A 481 -24.02 0.85 5.41
CA THR A 481 -25.29 0.22 5.04
C THR A 481 -26.31 1.25 4.51
N ALA A 482 -26.26 2.49 5.01
CA ALA A 482 -27.14 3.55 4.53
C ALA A 482 -26.81 3.93 3.07
N ASP A 483 -25.53 4.05 2.73
CA ASP A 483 -25.08 4.29 1.36
C ASP A 483 -25.49 3.16 0.42
N LEU A 484 -25.31 1.92 0.89
CA LEU A 484 -25.66 0.73 0.12
C LEU A 484 -27.16 0.74 -0.24
N ASN A 485 -28.02 1.07 0.72
CA ASN A 485 -29.46 1.23 0.49
C ASN A 485 -29.78 2.42 -0.42
N ALA A 486 -29.02 3.51 -0.34
CA ALA A 486 -29.21 4.72 -1.13
C ALA A 486 -28.89 4.53 -2.63
N ILE A 487 -28.21 3.43 -3.02
CA ILE A 487 -28.04 3.06 -4.44
C ILE A 487 -29.38 2.94 -5.16
N ASN A 488 -30.44 2.48 -4.47
CA ASN A 488 -31.78 2.37 -5.05
C ASN A 488 -32.38 3.73 -5.49
N ASN A 489 -31.83 4.86 -5.02
CA ASN A 489 -32.24 6.19 -5.47
C ASN A 489 -31.70 6.54 -6.87
N ASN A 490 -30.64 5.88 -7.34
CA ASN A 490 -30.08 6.09 -8.67
C ASN A 490 -29.40 4.81 -9.20
N LEU A 491 -30.21 3.88 -9.69
CA LEU A 491 -29.75 2.58 -10.21
C LEU A 491 -28.87 2.65 -11.46
N GLY A 492 -28.76 3.81 -12.11
CA GLY A 492 -27.84 4.07 -13.23
C GLY A 492 -26.51 4.71 -12.80
N GLY A 493 -26.29 4.92 -11.50
CA GLY A 493 -25.11 5.58 -10.95
C GLY A 493 -23.83 4.73 -10.98
N ASN A 494 -22.69 5.40 -10.78
CA ASN A 494 -21.40 4.74 -10.57
C ASN A 494 -21.06 4.77 -9.09
N TYR A 495 -20.81 3.59 -8.53
CA TYR A 495 -20.56 3.36 -7.10
C TYR A 495 -19.28 2.59 -6.91
N ALA A 496 -18.55 2.90 -5.84
CA ALA A 496 -17.42 2.10 -5.41
C ALA A 496 -17.46 1.87 -3.90
N LEU A 497 -17.04 0.69 -3.43
CA LEU A 497 -16.80 0.52 -2.00
C LEU A 497 -15.59 1.37 -1.61
N GLY A 498 -15.72 2.21 -0.58
CA GLY A 498 -14.59 2.99 -0.07
C GLY A 498 -13.84 2.31 1.08
N THR A 499 -14.47 1.30 1.68
CA THR A 499 -13.91 0.44 2.72
C THR A 499 -14.59 -0.93 2.72
N SER A 500 -13.96 -1.89 3.40
CA SER A 500 -14.63 -3.13 3.80
C SER A 500 -15.50 -2.87 5.02
N PHE A 501 -16.72 -3.38 5.06
CA PHE A 501 -17.59 -3.22 6.23
C PHE A 501 -18.57 -4.39 6.43
N ASP A 502 -19.02 -4.52 7.68
CA ASP A 502 -19.88 -5.61 8.15
C ASP A 502 -21.35 -5.17 8.27
N LEU A 503 -22.27 -5.98 7.74
CA LEU A 503 -23.71 -5.72 7.75
C LEU A 503 -24.43 -6.30 8.98
N GLY A 504 -23.72 -7.07 9.81
CA GLY A 504 -24.18 -7.52 11.14
C GLY A 504 -25.35 -8.49 11.17
N PHE A 505 -25.71 -9.16 10.07
CA PHE A 505 -26.86 -10.08 9.93
C PHE A 505 -28.23 -9.47 10.25
N ALA A 506 -28.33 -8.15 10.36
CA ALA A 506 -29.57 -7.50 10.72
C ALA A 506 -30.64 -7.77 9.64
N PRO A 507 -31.76 -8.43 9.99
CA PRO A 507 -32.79 -8.75 9.01
C PRO A 507 -33.37 -7.47 8.43
N ASN A 508 -33.54 -7.43 7.11
CA ASN A 508 -34.02 -6.26 6.36
C ASN A 508 -33.13 -5.00 6.46
N ALA A 509 -31.90 -5.10 6.98
CA ALA A 509 -30.99 -3.95 7.01
C ALA A 509 -30.50 -3.53 5.61
N VAL A 510 -30.45 -4.48 4.67
CA VAL A 510 -30.14 -4.22 3.26
C VAL A 510 -31.40 -4.42 2.43
N HIS A 511 -31.79 -3.38 1.71
CA HIS A 511 -32.77 -3.47 0.65
C HIS A 511 -32.07 -3.98 -0.62
N ALA A 512 -32.62 -5.03 -1.22
CA ALA A 512 -32.08 -5.55 -2.48
C ALA A 512 -31.97 -4.41 -3.51
N ILE A 513 -30.82 -4.34 -4.20
CA ILE A 513 -30.54 -3.29 -5.16
C ILE A 513 -31.23 -3.64 -6.48
N GLY A 514 -32.08 -2.74 -6.96
CA GLY A 514 -32.85 -2.92 -8.18
C GLY A 514 -34.02 -3.91 -8.05
N SER A 515 -34.67 -4.19 -9.16
CA SER A 515 -35.76 -5.17 -9.31
C SER A 515 -35.93 -5.50 -10.80
N ALA A 516 -36.67 -6.56 -11.12
CA ALA A 516 -36.99 -6.91 -12.51
C ALA A 516 -37.60 -5.73 -13.33
N ALA A 517 -38.39 -4.86 -12.69
CA ALA A 517 -38.99 -3.69 -13.35
C ALA A 517 -38.01 -2.51 -13.48
N LYS A 518 -37.07 -2.39 -12.55
CA LYS A 518 -36.05 -1.33 -12.49
C LYS A 518 -34.72 -1.95 -12.07
N PRO A 519 -33.99 -2.60 -12.99
CA PRO A 519 -32.76 -3.29 -12.62
C PRO A 519 -31.60 -2.30 -12.44
N PHE A 520 -30.54 -2.72 -11.75
CA PHE A 520 -29.31 -1.95 -11.64
C PHE A 520 -28.62 -1.86 -13.01
N THR A 521 -28.41 -0.65 -13.53
CA THR A 521 -27.88 -0.40 -14.88
C THR A 521 -26.56 0.38 -14.89
N GLY A 522 -26.08 0.77 -13.72
CA GLY A 522 -24.85 1.52 -13.51
C GLY A 522 -23.61 0.64 -13.31
N GLN A 523 -22.59 1.19 -12.64
CA GLN A 523 -21.36 0.48 -12.29
C GLN A 523 -21.20 0.37 -10.78
N PHE A 524 -20.85 -0.81 -10.27
CA PHE A 524 -20.51 -1.04 -8.88
C PHE A 524 -19.14 -1.71 -8.81
N ASP A 525 -18.12 -0.96 -8.37
CA ASP A 525 -16.74 -1.45 -8.22
C ASP A 525 -16.38 -1.61 -6.75
N GLY A 526 -16.15 -2.84 -6.33
CA GLY A 526 -15.76 -3.16 -4.97
C GLY A 526 -14.37 -2.69 -4.57
N MET A 527 -13.52 -2.27 -5.52
CA MET A 527 -12.15 -1.80 -5.25
C MET A 527 -11.29 -2.78 -4.42
N GLY A 528 -11.63 -4.07 -4.43
CA GLY A 528 -10.97 -5.12 -3.65
C GLY A 528 -11.48 -5.28 -2.21
N HIS A 529 -12.52 -4.55 -1.80
CA HIS A 529 -13.08 -4.61 -0.45
C HIS A 529 -13.99 -5.82 -0.20
N LEU A 530 -14.28 -6.06 1.08
CA LEU A 530 -15.19 -7.10 1.56
C LEU A 530 -16.51 -6.51 2.09
N LEU A 531 -17.60 -7.21 1.81
CA LEU A 531 -18.90 -7.00 2.47
C LEU A 531 -19.25 -8.26 3.25
N SER A 532 -19.41 -8.19 4.57
CA SER A 532 -19.71 -9.38 5.39
C SER A 532 -21.12 -9.39 5.99
N SER A 533 -21.56 -10.59 6.39
CA SER A 533 -22.78 -10.81 7.18
C SER A 533 -24.06 -10.27 6.53
N LEU A 534 -24.15 -10.31 5.19
CA LEU A 534 -25.38 -9.99 4.47
C LEU A 534 -26.46 -11.01 4.83
N ASN A 535 -27.67 -10.54 5.15
CA ASN A 535 -28.83 -11.38 5.40
C ASN A 535 -30.02 -10.93 4.57
N VAL A 536 -30.31 -11.65 3.48
CA VAL A 536 -31.40 -11.33 2.55
C VAL A 536 -32.39 -12.49 2.43
N SER A 537 -33.67 -12.17 2.44
CA SER A 537 -34.74 -13.14 2.26
C SER A 537 -35.82 -12.62 1.31
N GLY A 538 -36.29 -13.47 0.40
CA GLY A 538 -37.32 -13.15 -0.58
C GLY A 538 -38.53 -14.07 -0.46
N THR A 539 -39.74 -13.49 -0.52
CA THR A 539 -41.00 -14.25 -0.43
C THR A 539 -41.83 -14.24 -1.70
N SER A 540 -41.36 -13.53 -2.74
CA SER A 540 -42.00 -13.38 -4.04
C SER A 540 -41.20 -14.08 -5.14
N SER A 541 -41.72 -14.06 -6.37
CA SER A 541 -41.01 -14.57 -7.56
C SER A 541 -39.84 -13.68 -8.02
N GLN A 542 -39.56 -12.57 -7.33
CA GLN A 542 -38.47 -11.65 -7.68
C GLN A 542 -37.09 -12.21 -7.28
N GLY A 543 -36.05 -11.69 -7.92
CA GLY A 543 -34.68 -12.02 -7.58
C GLY A 543 -34.31 -11.62 -6.15
N THR A 544 -33.58 -12.50 -5.46
CA THR A 544 -33.09 -12.27 -4.10
C THR A 544 -31.56 -12.33 -4.07
N GLY A 545 -30.93 -11.30 -3.51
CA GLY A 545 -29.48 -11.15 -3.37
C GLY A 545 -29.13 -9.74 -2.90
N LEU A 546 -27.84 -9.39 -2.84
CA LEU A 546 -27.44 -7.99 -2.68
C LEU A 546 -28.08 -7.11 -3.78
N PHE A 547 -28.04 -7.62 -5.02
CA PHE A 547 -28.83 -7.13 -6.13
C PHE A 547 -30.04 -8.05 -6.33
N ALA A 548 -31.24 -7.49 -6.48
CA ALA A 548 -32.36 -8.31 -6.97
C ALA A 548 -32.09 -8.68 -8.44
N ASP A 549 -31.84 -7.66 -9.26
CA ASP A 549 -31.61 -7.77 -10.69
C ASP A 549 -30.51 -6.80 -11.16
N ILE A 550 -29.45 -7.35 -11.76
CA ILE A 550 -28.44 -6.59 -12.51
C ILE A 550 -28.90 -6.53 -13.97
N GLY A 551 -29.12 -5.33 -14.50
CA GLY A 551 -29.60 -5.10 -15.85
C GLY A 551 -28.51 -5.22 -16.91
N LYS A 552 -28.90 -5.22 -18.19
CA LYS A 552 -28.01 -5.47 -19.36
C LYS A 552 -26.78 -4.57 -19.45
N THR A 553 -26.86 -3.32 -18.97
CA THR A 553 -25.73 -2.38 -18.94
C THR A 553 -25.01 -2.35 -17.60
N GLY A 554 -25.56 -3.03 -16.58
CA GLY A 554 -25.03 -3.08 -15.23
C GLY A 554 -23.70 -3.82 -15.19
N VAL A 555 -22.73 -3.23 -14.51
CA VAL A 555 -21.41 -3.84 -14.27
C VAL A 555 -21.12 -3.91 -12.79
N VAL A 556 -20.84 -5.10 -12.28
CA VAL A 556 -20.57 -5.35 -10.85
C VAL A 556 -19.26 -6.10 -10.72
N ARG A 557 -18.28 -5.56 -9.99
CA ARG A 557 -16.91 -6.10 -10.02
C ARG A 557 -16.08 -5.91 -8.74
N ASN A 558 -15.04 -6.74 -8.57
CA ASN A 558 -13.94 -6.58 -7.61
C ASN A 558 -14.30 -6.50 -6.12
N PHE A 559 -15.15 -7.39 -5.60
CA PHE A 559 -15.34 -7.56 -4.15
C PHE A 559 -15.71 -8.98 -3.79
N VAL A 560 -15.70 -9.25 -2.49
CA VAL A 560 -16.14 -10.52 -1.92
C VAL A 560 -17.29 -10.26 -0.94
N ILE A 561 -18.35 -11.05 -1.06
CA ILE A 561 -19.43 -11.16 -0.06
C ILE A 561 -19.06 -12.30 0.90
N ALA A 562 -18.78 -12.00 2.16
CA ALA A 562 -18.21 -12.95 3.11
C ALA A 562 -19.18 -13.36 4.23
N GLY A 563 -19.30 -14.67 4.49
CA GLY A 563 -20.06 -15.19 5.63
C GLY A 563 -21.52 -14.74 5.64
N SER A 564 -22.23 -14.86 4.52
CA SER A 564 -23.56 -14.27 4.32
C SER A 564 -24.68 -15.32 4.14
N THR A 565 -25.94 -14.92 4.25
CA THR A 565 -27.11 -15.79 4.05
C THR A 565 -28.09 -15.18 3.06
N ALA A 566 -28.52 -15.97 2.07
CA ALA A 566 -29.61 -15.62 1.16
C ALA A 566 -30.65 -16.73 1.11
N SER A 567 -31.94 -16.39 1.22
CA SER A 567 -33.03 -17.38 1.14
C SER A 567 -34.20 -16.88 0.30
N SER A 568 -34.88 -17.78 -0.43
CA SER A 568 -36.07 -17.41 -1.20
C SER A 568 -37.13 -18.50 -1.16
N SER A 569 -38.40 -18.13 -1.02
CA SER A 569 -39.51 -19.07 -1.07
C SER A 569 -40.10 -19.29 -2.46
N GLN A 570 -39.83 -18.43 -3.44
CA GLN A 570 -40.44 -18.52 -4.78
C GLN A 570 -39.50 -18.10 -5.91
N GLY A 571 -38.79 -16.98 -5.77
CA GLY A 571 -37.91 -16.43 -6.81
C GLY A 571 -36.48 -16.98 -6.81
N PRO A 572 -35.66 -16.61 -7.82
CA PRO A 572 -34.27 -17.01 -7.91
C PRO A 572 -33.43 -16.30 -6.84
N VAL A 573 -32.39 -16.99 -6.35
CA VAL A 573 -31.58 -16.49 -5.24
C VAL A 573 -30.10 -16.75 -5.44
N GLY A 574 -29.29 -15.75 -5.10
CA GLY A 574 -27.86 -15.85 -4.92
C GLY A 574 -27.33 -14.77 -3.98
N LEU A 575 -26.14 -14.95 -3.42
CA LEU A 575 -25.56 -13.97 -2.49
C LEU A 575 -25.32 -12.61 -3.17
N LEU A 576 -24.82 -12.63 -4.41
CA LEU A 576 -24.61 -11.41 -5.20
C LEU A 576 -25.92 -10.94 -5.83
N ALA A 577 -26.56 -11.81 -6.62
CA ALA A 577 -27.73 -11.42 -7.38
C ALA A 577 -28.77 -12.53 -7.50
N GLY A 578 -30.05 -12.15 -7.48
CA GLY A 578 -31.12 -13.06 -7.90
C GLY A 578 -31.04 -13.33 -9.40
N VAL A 579 -30.95 -12.26 -10.20
CA VAL A 579 -30.82 -12.31 -11.67
C VAL A 579 -29.67 -11.42 -12.14
N ASN A 580 -28.85 -11.94 -13.05
CA ASN A 580 -27.83 -11.17 -13.77
C ASN A 580 -28.11 -11.16 -15.27
N ASP A 581 -28.53 -10.02 -15.82
CA ASP A 581 -28.54 -9.73 -17.26
C ASP A 581 -27.30 -8.93 -17.72
N GLY A 582 -26.49 -8.44 -16.77
CA GLY A 582 -25.33 -7.59 -17.01
C GLY A 582 -23.99 -8.33 -17.01
N ARG A 583 -22.96 -7.65 -16.48
CA ARG A 583 -21.59 -8.16 -16.44
C ARG A 583 -21.05 -8.19 -15.02
N VAL A 584 -20.76 -9.38 -14.53
CA VAL A 584 -20.16 -9.65 -13.21
C VAL A 584 -18.71 -10.05 -13.42
N VAL A 585 -17.77 -9.35 -12.78
CA VAL A 585 -16.33 -9.56 -13.01
C VAL A 585 -15.55 -9.61 -11.70
N ASN A 586 -14.80 -10.69 -11.44
CA ASN A 586 -13.95 -10.79 -10.25
C ASN A 586 -14.75 -10.56 -8.95
N VAL A 587 -15.87 -11.29 -8.80
CA VAL A 587 -16.73 -11.22 -7.61
C VAL A 587 -16.82 -12.60 -6.96
N GLY A 588 -16.63 -12.61 -5.64
CA GLY A 588 -16.65 -13.81 -4.82
C GLY A 588 -17.77 -13.83 -3.80
N ALA A 589 -18.19 -15.03 -3.38
CA ALA A 589 -19.13 -15.17 -2.27
C ALA A 589 -18.88 -16.39 -1.37
N THR A 590 -19.09 -16.24 -0.06
CA THR A 590 -19.11 -17.33 0.92
C THR A 590 -20.33 -17.19 1.85
N GLY A 591 -20.81 -18.31 2.38
CA GLY A 591 -22.00 -18.33 3.23
C GLY A 591 -22.97 -19.44 2.86
N SER A 592 -24.28 -19.18 2.96
CA SER A 592 -25.32 -20.15 2.60
C SER A 592 -26.44 -19.55 1.76
N VAL A 593 -26.96 -20.35 0.83
CA VAL A 593 -28.07 -20.01 -0.06
C VAL A 593 -29.12 -21.10 -0.02
N SER A 594 -30.39 -20.75 0.20
CA SER A 594 -31.47 -21.73 0.25
C SER A 594 -32.75 -21.34 -0.50
N THR A 595 -33.40 -22.32 -1.13
CA THR A 595 -34.78 -22.17 -1.66
C THR A 595 -35.72 -23.26 -1.17
N SER A 596 -36.99 -22.92 -0.98
CA SER A 596 -38.02 -23.85 -0.47
C SER A 596 -39.17 -24.17 -1.45
N SER A 597 -39.13 -23.66 -2.69
CA SER A 597 -40.14 -23.95 -3.73
C SER A 597 -39.61 -24.89 -4.81
N ALA A 598 -40.42 -25.90 -5.14
CA ALA A 598 -40.14 -26.90 -6.17
C ALA A 598 -40.41 -26.42 -7.62
N THR A 599 -41.04 -25.26 -7.81
CA THR A 599 -41.39 -24.76 -9.15
C THR A 599 -40.67 -23.46 -9.46
N GLY A 600 -39.75 -23.49 -10.42
CA GLY A 600 -39.11 -22.31 -11.01
C GLY A 600 -38.05 -21.59 -10.16
N SER A 601 -37.70 -22.12 -8.98
CA SER A 601 -36.71 -21.51 -8.10
C SER A 601 -35.29 -21.97 -8.44
N ALA A 602 -34.41 -21.01 -8.76
CA ALA A 602 -33.00 -21.25 -9.04
C ALA A 602 -32.14 -20.78 -7.85
N ALA A 603 -31.27 -21.65 -7.34
CA ALA A 603 -30.37 -21.36 -6.23
C ALA A 603 -28.91 -21.44 -6.69
N GLY A 604 -28.19 -20.32 -6.65
CA GLY A 604 -26.76 -20.28 -6.95
C GLY A 604 -25.97 -19.65 -5.83
N GLY A 605 -24.77 -20.16 -5.55
CA GLY A 605 -23.92 -19.63 -4.49
C GLY A 605 -23.52 -18.16 -4.71
N LEU A 606 -23.43 -17.73 -5.98
CA LEU A 606 -23.19 -16.33 -6.36
C LEU A 606 -24.43 -15.70 -7.00
N VAL A 607 -25.00 -16.34 -8.04
CA VAL A 607 -26.14 -15.79 -8.80
C VAL A 607 -27.24 -16.83 -8.96
N GLY A 608 -28.50 -16.46 -8.74
CA GLY A 608 -29.64 -17.35 -8.99
C GLY A 608 -29.78 -17.72 -10.47
N VAL A 609 -30.03 -16.72 -11.33
CA VAL A 609 -30.14 -16.88 -12.79
C VAL A 609 -29.16 -15.96 -13.50
N ASN A 610 -28.29 -16.52 -14.35
CA ASN A 610 -27.37 -15.76 -15.19
C ASN A 610 -27.81 -15.76 -16.65
N ARG A 611 -28.19 -14.60 -17.18
CA ARG A 611 -28.45 -14.34 -18.62
C ARG A 611 -27.36 -13.47 -19.27
N GLY A 612 -26.58 -12.78 -18.45
CA GLY A 612 -25.44 -11.96 -18.86
C GLY A 612 -24.12 -12.74 -18.84
N SER A 613 -23.08 -12.11 -18.29
CA SER A 613 -21.74 -12.70 -18.17
C SER A 613 -21.27 -12.73 -16.72
N ILE A 614 -20.65 -13.86 -16.34
CA ILE A 614 -19.87 -14.02 -15.12
C ILE A 614 -18.46 -14.37 -15.53
N GLU A 615 -17.54 -13.47 -15.21
CA GLU A 615 -16.13 -13.55 -15.56
C GLU A 615 -15.30 -13.57 -14.27
N ARG A 616 -14.48 -14.59 -14.04
CA ARG A 616 -13.69 -14.68 -12.79
C ARG A 616 -14.56 -14.65 -11.53
N GLY A 617 -15.75 -15.22 -11.61
CA GLY A 617 -16.67 -15.35 -10.49
C GLY A 617 -16.34 -16.58 -9.66
N TRP A 618 -16.55 -16.51 -8.34
CA TRP A 618 -16.39 -17.68 -7.49
C TRP A 618 -17.38 -17.76 -6.33
N SER A 619 -17.62 -18.98 -5.85
CA SER A 619 -18.38 -19.20 -4.63
C SER A 619 -17.81 -20.34 -3.80
N GLY A 620 -17.69 -20.11 -2.49
CA GLY A 620 -17.43 -21.14 -1.48
C GLY A 620 -18.66 -21.41 -0.60
N GLY A 621 -19.82 -20.85 -0.93
CA GLY A 621 -21.03 -20.97 -0.11
C GLY A 621 -21.79 -22.28 -0.32
N ALA A 622 -22.41 -22.80 0.74
CA ALA A 622 -23.29 -23.96 0.64
C ALA A 622 -24.62 -23.56 -0.01
N THR A 623 -25.10 -24.36 -0.95
CA THR A 623 -26.34 -24.11 -1.70
C THR A 623 -27.30 -25.27 -1.52
N SER A 624 -28.57 -24.98 -1.24
CA SER A 624 -29.63 -25.97 -1.13
C SER A 624 -30.90 -25.50 -1.83
N GLY A 625 -31.57 -26.35 -2.60
CA GLY A 625 -32.83 -25.95 -3.24
C GLY A 625 -33.71 -27.11 -3.68
N GLN A 626 -34.89 -26.79 -4.20
CA GLN A 626 -35.85 -27.76 -4.75
C GLN A 626 -35.98 -27.69 -6.29
N GLY A 627 -35.14 -26.87 -6.95
CA GLY A 627 -35.16 -26.60 -8.38
C GLY A 627 -33.77 -26.73 -9.02
N ALA A 628 -33.35 -25.76 -9.83
CA ALA A 628 -31.99 -25.72 -10.35
C ALA A 628 -31.04 -25.19 -9.27
N THR A 629 -30.13 -26.04 -8.78
CA THR A 629 -29.22 -25.70 -7.68
C THR A 629 -27.77 -25.92 -8.11
N GLY A 630 -26.99 -24.86 -8.10
CA GLY A 630 -25.58 -24.91 -8.46
C GLY A 630 -24.67 -24.22 -7.46
N GLY A 631 -23.46 -24.74 -7.28
CA GLY A 631 -22.50 -24.15 -6.36
C GLY A 631 -22.09 -22.72 -6.71
N LEU A 632 -22.14 -22.31 -7.99
CA LEU A 632 -21.93 -20.91 -8.42
C LEU A 632 -23.22 -20.27 -8.92
N VAL A 633 -23.94 -20.95 -9.81
CA VAL A 633 -25.14 -20.43 -10.49
C VAL A 633 -26.28 -21.44 -10.45
N GLY A 634 -27.51 -21.00 -10.17
CA GLY A 634 -28.69 -21.87 -10.29
C GLY A 634 -28.99 -22.25 -11.74
N GLU A 635 -29.37 -21.27 -12.56
CA GLU A 635 -29.55 -21.42 -14.01
C GLU A 635 -28.60 -20.51 -14.80
N ASN A 636 -27.88 -21.08 -15.76
CA ASN A 636 -27.04 -20.34 -16.69
C ASN A 636 -27.63 -20.35 -18.11
N ASP A 637 -28.21 -19.23 -18.55
CA ASP A 637 -28.60 -18.96 -19.94
C ASP A 637 -27.56 -18.09 -20.66
N GLY A 638 -26.61 -17.50 -19.93
CA GLY A 638 -25.55 -16.62 -20.42
C GLY A 638 -24.17 -17.27 -20.52
N THR A 639 -23.13 -16.52 -20.17
CA THR A 639 -21.73 -17.00 -20.19
C THR A 639 -21.14 -17.06 -18.79
N ILE A 640 -20.46 -18.17 -18.49
CA ILE A 640 -19.59 -18.35 -17.33
C ILE A 640 -18.19 -18.66 -17.85
N VAL A 641 -17.22 -17.83 -17.48
CA VAL A 641 -15.83 -17.96 -17.94
C VAL A 641 -14.85 -17.75 -16.80
N GLN A 642 -13.78 -18.56 -16.76
CA GLN A 642 -12.70 -18.44 -15.77
C GLN A 642 -13.22 -18.44 -14.34
N SER A 643 -14.23 -19.24 -14.02
CA SER A 643 -14.98 -19.17 -12.77
C SER A 643 -14.98 -20.50 -12.03
N TYR A 644 -15.21 -20.49 -10.72
CA TYR A 644 -15.15 -21.73 -9.94
C TYR A 644 -16.10 -21.80 -8.75
N SER A 645 -16.42 -23.02 -8.31
CA SER A 645 -17.14 -23.25 -7.06
C SER A 645 -16.46 -24.28 -6.18
N LEU A 646 -16.27 -23.92 -4.91
CA LEU A 646 -15.79 -24.81 -3.86
C LEU A 646 -16.91 -25.24 -2.90
N GLY A 647 -18.09 -24.60 -3.01
CA GLY A 647 -19.20 -24.80 -2.11
C GLY A 647 -19.98 -26.08 -2.39
N ASN A 648 -20.57 -26.65 -1.34
CA ASN A 648 -21.43 -27.83 -1.48
C ASN A 648 -22.77 -27.44 -2.10
N ALA A 649 -23.30 -28.30 -2.96
CA ALA A 649 -24.62 -28.14 -3.57
C ALA A 649 -25.50 -29.33 -3.21
N SER A 650 -26.69 -29.05 -2.67
CA SER A 650 -27.66 -30.07 -2.31
C SER A 650 -29.06 -29.76 -2.84
N GLY A 651 -29.87 -30.79 -3.07
CA GLY A 651 -31.27 -30.59 -3.45
C GLY A 651 -32.18 -31.75 -3.10
N ASP A 652 -33.48 -31.55 -3.24
CA ASP A 652 -34.47 -32.61 -3.02
C ASP A 652 -34.56 -33.61 -4.19
N ALA A 653 -35.44 -34.59 -4.12
CA ALA A 653 -35.59 -35.61 -5.18
C ALA A 653 -36.01 -35.06 -6.57
N ARG A 654 -36.38 -33.78 -6.69
CA ARG A 654 -36.86 -33.14 -7.93
C ARG A 654 -35.81 -32.21 -8.54
N SER A 655 -34.77 -31.91 -7.79
CA SER A 655 -33.79 -30.87 -8.11
C SER A 655 -32.81 -31.27 -9.22
N GLN A 656 -32.24 -30.26 -9.87
CA GLN A 656 -31.12 -30.39 -10.82
C GLN A 656 -29.89 -29.81 -10.14
N VAL A 657 -29.02 -30.68 -9.62
CA VAL A 657 -27.92 -30.28 -8.75
C VAL A 657 -26.59 -30.43 -9.49
N GLY A 658 -25.83 -29.33 -9.57
CA GLY A 658 -24.50 -29.32 -10.16
C GLY A 658 -23.46 -28.65 -9.27
N GLY A 659 -22.21 -29.09 -9.33
CA GLY A 659 -21.14 -28.48 -8.54
C GLY A 659 -20.85 -27.03 -8.95
N LEU A 660 -21.01 -26.68 -10.22
CA LEU A 660 -20.88 -25.30 -10.71
C LEU A 660 -22.26 -24.68 -11.04
N ALA A 661 -23.06 -25.37 -11.86
CA ALA A 661 -24.37 -24.89 -12.30
C ALA A 661 -25.48 -25.94 -12.15
N GLY A 662 -26.65 -25.54 -11.66
CA GLY A 662 -27.80 -26.45 -11.58
C GLY A 662 -28.32 -26.83 -12.97
N ALA A 663 -28.61 -25.83 -13.79
CA ALA A 663 -28.94 -25.97 -15.20
C ALA A 663 -28.06 -25.06 -16.08
N ASN A 664 -27.66 -25.54 -17.25
CA ASN A 664 -26.91 -24.78 -18.23
C ASN A 664 -27.59 -24.84 -19.60
N ARG A 665 -28.08 -23.70 -20.11
CA ARG A 665 -28.50 -23.50 -21.50
C ARG A 665 -27.53 -22.60 -22.28
N GLY A 666 -26.65 -21.90 -21.57
CA GLY A 666 -25.61 -21.03 -22.13
C GLY A 666 -24.26 -21.70 -22.31
N THR A 667 -23.18 -20.93 -22.11
CA THR A 667 -21.79 -21.39 -22.26
C THR A 667 -21.06 -21.40 -20.93
N ILE A 668 -20.36 -22.50 -20.65
CA ILE A 668 -19.40 -22.62 -19.55
C ILE A 668 -18.03 -22.93 -20.16
N THR A 669 -17.03 -22.10 -19.88
CA THR A 669 -15.66 -22.31 -20.35
C THR A 669 -14.62 -21.98 -19.31
N GLN A 670 -13.48 -22.68 -19.33
CA GLN A 670 -12.36 -22.41 -18.42
C GLN A 670 -12.79 -22.37 -16.95
N SER A 671 -13.63 -23.31 -16.51
CA SER A 671 -14.25 -23.24 -15.19
C SER A 671 -14.17 -24.57 -14.44
N TYR A 672 -14.30 -24.54 -13.12
CA TYR A 672 -14.22 -25.77 -12.34
C TYR A 672 -15.06 -25.82 -11.07
N SER A 673 -15.31 -27.03 -10.57
CA SER A 673 -15.98 -27.27 -9.28
C SER A 673 -15.27 -28.34 -8.45
N SER A 674 -15.29 -28.18 -7.12
CA SER A 674 -14.69 -29.15 -6.19
C SER A 674 -15.53 -29.47 -4.95
N GLY A 675 -16.65 -28.77 -4.71
CA GLY A 675 -17.56 -29.06 -3.59
C GLY A 675 -18.35 -30.36 -3.78
N SER A 676 -19.03 -30.84 -2.73
CA SER A 676 -19.87 -32.05 -2.83
C SER A 676 -21.22 -31.76 -3.49
N VAL A 677 -21.72 -32.70 -4.29
CA VAL A 677 -23.03 -32.64 -4.96
C VAL A 677 -23.94 -33.74 -4.40
N ASP A 678 -25.02 -33.35 -3.73
CA ASP A 678 -25.94 -34.28 -3.06
C ASP A 678 -27.42 -34.05 -3.42
N GLY A 679 -28.22 -35.11 -3.41
CA GLY A 679 -29.65 -35.04 -3.73
C GLY A 679 -29.96 -34.63 -5.18
N GLY A 680 -31.23 -34.51 -5.58
CA GLY A 680 -31.63 -34.23 -6.98
C GLY A 680 -32.15 -35.42 -7.78
N ASN A 681 -32.87 -35.13 -8.86
CA ASN A 681 -33.15 -36.10 -9.94
C ASN A 681 -31.98 -36.16 -10.93
N TYR A 682 -31.32 -35.04 -11.21
CA TYR A 682 -30.12 -34.98 -12.05
C TYR A 682 -28.95 -34.42 -11.25
N ARG A 683 -27.89 -35.22 -11.10
CA ARG A 683 -26.69 -34.90 -10.33
C ARG A 683 -25.45 -34.92 -11.23
N GLY A 684 -24.79 -33.78 -11.39
CA GLY A 684 -23.52 -33.69 -12.12
C GLY A 684 -22.42 -33.03 -11.33
N GLY A 685 -21.19 -33.55 -11.44
CA GLY A 685 -20.04 -32.94 -10.76
C GLY A 685 -19.82 -31.48 -11.17
N LEU A 686 -20.07 -31.13 -12.44
CA LEU A 686 -20.02 -29.75 -12.93
C LEU A 686 -21.41 -29.15 -13.13
N VAL A 687 -22.31 -29.85 -13.83
CA VAL A 687 -23.64 -29.33 -14.19
C VAL A 687 -24.75 -30.35 -13.91
N GLY A 688 -25.84 -29.96 -13.26
CA GLY A 688 -26.98 -30.87 -13.07
C GLY A 688 -27.64 -31.27 -14.39
N ASN A 689 -28.14 -30.28 -15.14
CA ASN A 689 -28.78 -30.46 -16.44
C ASN A 689 -28.13 -29.56 -17.51
N ASN A 690 -27.48 -30.17 -18.50
CA ASN A 690 -26.80 -29.44 -19.57
C ASN A 690 -27.57 -29.51 -20.89
N GLY A 691 -28.13 -28.37 -21.31
CA GLY A 691 -28.62 -28.12 -22.67
C GLY A 691 -27.72 -27.20 -23.51
N GLY A 692 -26.71 -26.58 -22.89
CA GLY A 692 -25.78 -25.65 -23.51
C GLY A 692 -24.42 -26.26 -23.90
N ALA A 693 -23.38 -25.43 -23.94
CA ALA A 693 -22.02 -25.82 -24.28
C ALA A 693 -21.07 -25.75 -23.06
N ILE A 694 -20.25 -26.79 -22.90
CA ILE A 694 -19.18 -26.86 -21.90
C ILE A 694 -17.85 -27.12 -22.62
N GLY A 695 -16.85 -26.28 -22.35
CA GLY A 695 -15.49 -26.43 -22.89
C GLY A 695 -14.41 -26.11 -21.86
N GLN A 696 -13.20 -26.64 -22.06
CA GLN A 696 -12.00 -26.35 -21.24
C GLN A 696 -12.26 -26.29 -19.73
N SER A 697 -13.02 -27.23 -19.18
CA SER A 697 -13.49 -27.15 -17.78
C SER A 697 -13.24 -28.47 -17.07
N PHE A 698 -13.16 -28.46 -15.74
CA PHE A 698 -12.99 -29.71 -15.00
C PHE A 698 -13.76 -29.75 -13.69
N THR A 699 -13.88 -30.93 -13.10
CA THR A 699 -14.46 -31.06 -11.76
C THR A 699 -13.79 -32.17 -10.94
N THR A 700 -13.58 -31.87 -9.66
CA THR A 700 -13.14 -32.81 -8.62
C THR A 700 -14.25 -33.11 -7.61
N SER A 701 -15.44 -32.51 -7.81
CA SER A 701 -16.62 -32.66 -6.97
C SER A 701 -16.99 -34.12 -6.72
N SER A 702 -17.18 -34.49 -5.45
CA SER A 702 -17.78 -35.77 -5.07
C SER A 702 -19.28 -35.74 -5.29
N VAL A 703 -19.82 -36.70 -6.03
CA VAL A 703 -21.25 -36.80 -6.33
C VAL A 703 -21.83 -38.01 -5.60
N THR A 704 -22.89 -37.79 -4.81
CA THR A 704 -23.53 -38.88 -4.07
C THR A 704 -24.05 -39.97 -5.03
N PRO A 705 -23.76 -41.26 -4.79
CA PRO A 705 -24.24 -42.36 -5.61
C PRO A 705 -25.77 -42.40 -5.72
N ALA A 706 -26.28 -42.94 -6.82
CA ALA A 706 -27.72 -43.19 -6.97
C ALA A 706 -28.21 -44.24 -5.98
N GLY A 707 -29.26 -43.93 -5.22
CA GLY A 707 -30.08 -44.94 -4.54
C GLY A 707 -30.96 -45.72 -5.52
N ALA A 708 -31.54 -46.83 -5.08
CA ALA A 708 -32.42 -47.66 -5.91
C ALA A 708 -33.58 -46.82 -6.49
N GLY A 709 -33.74 -46.84 -7.83
CA GLY A 709 -34.80 -46.12 -8.54
C GLY A 709 -34.50 -44.65 -8.87
N THR A 710 -33.31 -44.13 -8.57
CA THR A 710 -32.90 -42.76 -8.95
C THR A 710 -31.99 -42.76 -10.18
N GLN A 711 -31.94 -41.63 -10.91
CA GLN A 711 -31.05 -41.50 -12.07
C GLN A 711 -29.58 -41.61 -11.67
N ARG A 712 -28.77 -42.16 -12.58
CA ARG A 712 -27.33 -42.34 -12.38
C ARG A 712 -26.65 -40.95 -12.32
N PRO A 713 -25.73 -40.71 -11.36
CA PRO A 713 -24.95 -39.47 -11.36
C PRO A 713 -23.96 -39.44 -12.53
N GLY A 714 -23.68 -38.24 -13.04
CA GLY A 714 -22.62 -38.01 -14.02
C GLY A 714 -21.43 -37.26 -13.42
N GLY A 715 -20.22 -37.63 -13.82
CA GLY A 715 -19.00 -36.96 -13.40
C GLY A 715 -18.93 -35.52 -13.87
N ILE A 716 -19.45 -35.21 -15.07
CA ILE A 716 -19.59 -33.84 -15.60
C ILE A 716 -21.04 -33.39 -15.48
N ALA A 717 -21.97 -34.13 -16.10
CA ALA A 717 -23.36 -33.73 -16.24
C ALA A 717 -24.34 -34.79 -15.73
N GLY A 718 -25.35 -34.42 -14.94
CA GLY A 718 -26.40 -35.35 -14.53
C GLY A 718 -27.25 -35.80 -15.73
N ASN A 719 -27.76 -34.84 -16.49
CA ASN A 719 -28.39 -35.04 -17.79
C ASN A 719 -27.73 -34.15 -18.84
N ASN A 720 -27.48 -34.67 -20.04
CA ASN A 720 -26.86 -33.92 -21.13
C ASN A 720 -27.67 -34.03 -22.44
N THR A 721 -28.25 -32.91 -22.87
CA THR A 721 -28.82 -32.74 -24.21
C THR A 721 -28.02 -31.75 -25.07
N GLY A 722 -27.07 -31.04 -24.47
CA GLY A 722 -26.16 -30.12 -25.13
C GLY A 722 -24.81 -30.74 -25.52
N THR A 723 -23.77 -29.90 -25.57
CA THR A 723 -22.41 -30.28 -25.97
C THR A 723 -21.45 -30.29 -24.79
N ILE A 724 -20.73 -31.39 -24.63
CA ILE A 724 -19.55 -31.52 -23.76
C ILE A 724 -18.33 -31.69 -24.67
N ALA A 725 -17.45 -30.70 -24.71
CA ALA A 725 -16.25 -30.75 -25.53
C ALA A 725 -15.23 -31.79 -25.02
N ARG A 726 -14.28 -32.16 -25.88
CA ARG A 726 -13.24 -33.17 -25.57
C ARG A 726 -12.21 -32.73 -24.53
N ASP A 727 -12.20 -31.45 -24.20
CA ASP A 727 -11.31 -30.82 -23.23
C ASP A 727 -12.02 -30.48 -21.90
N VAL A 728 -13.11 -31.20 -21.62
CA VAL A 728 -13.82 -31.16 -20.34
C VAL A 728 -13.53 -32.44 -19.57
N TYR A 729 -13.20 -32.36 -18.28
CA TYR A 729 -12.70 -33.49 -17.51
C TYR A 729 -13.41 -33.67 -16.16
N TRP A 730 -13.46 -34.91 -15.64
CA TRP A 730 -13.84 -35.18 -14.25
C TRP A 730 -12.88 -36.16 -13.58
N ASN A 731 -12.70 -36.02 -12.27
CA ASN A 731 -11.82 -36.90 -11.50
C ASN A 731 -12.53 -38.22 -11.18
N ALA A 732 -12.06 -39.31 -11.77
CA ALA A 732 -12.60 -40.65 -11.60
C ALA A 732 -12.38 -41.23 -10.20
N ASP A 733 -11.36 -40.77 -9.48
CA ASP A 733 -11.00 -41.31 -8.17
C ASP A 733 -11.79 -40.64 -7.04
N THR A 734 -12.16 -39.36 -7.20
CA THR A 734 -12.85 -38.59 -6.15
C THR A 734 -14.34 -38.38 -6.41
N SER A 735 -14.80 -38.45 -7.67
CA SER A 735 -16.18 -38.07 -8.00
C SER A 735 -17.25 -39.07 -7.54
N GLY A 736 -16.92 -40.35 -7.40
CA GLY A 736 -17.91 -41.42 -7.19
C GLY A 736 -18.80 -41.73 -8.40
N ALA A 737 -18.62 -41.03 -9.53
CA ALA A 737 -19.39 -41.23 -10.76
C ALA A 737 -18.68 -42.18 -11.73
N LEU A 738 -19.45 -43.11 -12.33
CA LEU A 738 -18.92 -44.10 -13.27
C LEU A 738 -18.89 -43.63 -14.73
N VAL A 739 -19.66 -42.59 -15.07
CA VAL A 739 -19.83 -42.06 -16.42
C VAL A 739 -19.78 -40.53 -16.38
N GLY A 740 -19.35 -39.89 -17.46
CA GLY A 740 -19.30 -38.42 -17.53
C GLY A 740 -20.68 -37.76 -17.64
N ALA A 741 -21.64 -38.43 -18.28
CA ALA A 741 -23.04 -38.02 -18.32
C ALA A 741 -23.94 -39.13 -17.77
N GLY A 742 -24.79 -38.82 -16.80
CA GLY A 742 -25.70 -39.79 -16.17
C GLY A 742 -26.85 -40.24 -17.09
N ALA A 743 -27.37 -39.30 -17.88
CA ALA A 743 -28.40 -39.48 -18.90
C ALA A 743 -28.13 -38.59 -20.14
N GLY A 744 -28.78 -38.92 -21.26
CA GLY A 744 -28.65 -38.19 -22.52
C GLY A 744 -27.37 -38.52 -23.31
N THR A 745 -26.85 -37.55 -24.04
CA THR A 745 -25.64 -37.71 -24.87
C THR A 745 -24.42 -37.91 -23.98
N ALA A 746 -23.69 -39.01 -24.20
CA ALA A 746 -22.50 -39.34 -23.41
C ALA A 746 -21.38 -38.29 -23.57
N ALA A 747 -20.66 -38.03 -22.47
CA ALA A 747 -19.41 -37.29 -22.53
C ALA A 747 -18.31 -38.09 -23.27
N PRO A 748 -17.33 -37.44 -23.90
CA PRO A 748 -16.18 -38.12 -24.51
C PRO A 748 -15.47 -39.05 -23.52
N THR A 749 -14.97 -40.21 -23.98
CA THR A 749 -14.24 -41.14 -23.10
C THR A 749 -12.93 -40.56 -22.56
N SER A 750 -12.32 -39.61 -23.30
CA SER A 750 -11.12 -38.87 -22.88
C SER A 750 -11.37 -37.93 -21.70
N SER A 751 -12.63 -37.66 -21.36
CA SER A 751 -13.00 -36.76 -20.27
C SER A 751 -12.79 -37.39 -18.88
N ARG A 752 -12.59 -38.71 -18.79
CA ARG A 752 -12.31 -39.41 -17.54
C ARG A 752 -10.82 -39.34 -17.21
N MET A 753 -10.46 -38.70 -16.09
CA MET A 753 -9.07 -38.62 -15.62
C MET A 753 -8.91 -39.13 -14.19
N THR A 754 -7.79 -39.76 -13.87
CA THR A 754 -7.38 -40.04 -12.48
C THR A 754 -6.81 -38.77 -11.84
N THR A 755 -6.70 -38.78 -10.51
CA THR A 755 -6.04 -37.71 -9.75
C THR A 755 -4.60 -37.50 -10.20
N ALA A 756 -3.89 -38.57 -10.56
CA ALA A 756 -2.53 -38.49 -11.08
C ALA A 756 -2.49 -37.78 -12.45
N GLN A 757 -3.44 -38.08 -13.35
CA GLN A 757 -3.53 -37.42 -14.65
C GLN A 757 -3.88 -35.93 -14.52
N MET A 758 -4.75 -35.57 -13.57
CA MET A 758 -5.08 -34.15 -13.33
C MET A 758 -3.89 -33.34 -12.80
N ARG A 759 -2.88 -33.99 -12.23
CA ARG A 759 -1.63 -33.37 -11.78
C ARG A 759 -0.55 -33.27 -12.86
N ASP A 760 -0.85 -33.72 -14.08
CA ASP A 760 0.07 -33.67 -15.20
C ASP A 760 -0.48 -32.74 -16.30
N PRO A 761 0.14 -31.57 -16.55
CA PRO A 761 -0.28 -30.66 -17.61
C PRO A 761 -0.37 -31.34 -18.99
N ALA A 762 0.45 -32.36 -19.27
CA ALA A 762 0.43 -33.07 -20.53
C ALA A 762 -0.89 -33.84 -20.76
N SER A 763 -1.59 -34.22 -19.69
CA SER A 763 -2.87 -34.93 -19.76
C SER A 763 -3.99 -34.09 -20.37
N TYR A 764 -3.90 -32.77 -20.32
CA TYR A 764 -4.95 -31.85 -20.78
C TYR A 764 -4.90 -31.56 -22.29
N GLY A 765 -3.87 -32.07 -22.98
CA GLY A 765 -3.66 -31.88 -24.40
C GLY A 765 -3.37 -30.42 -24.79
N PRO A 766 -3.28 -30.11 -26.09
CA PRO A 766 -2.81 -28.81 -26.58
C PRO A 766 -3.82 -27.67 -26.42
N ARG A 767 -5.06 -27.97 -26.01
CA ARG A 767 -6.11 -26.95 -25.86
C ARG A 767 -5.95 -26.15 -24.57
N TRP A 768 -5.41 -26.77 -23.52
CA TRP A 768 -5.19 -26.09 -22.25
C TRP A 768 -3.83 -25.39 -22.28
N ASP A 769 -3.87 -24.06 -22.15
CA ASP A 769 -2.67 -23.25 -22.09
C ASP A 769 -2.25 -23.03 -20.62
N PHE A 770 -1.12 -23.63 -20.25
CA PHE A 770 -0.46 -23.47 -18.95
C PHE A 770 0.72 -22.48 -18.99
N SER A 771 0.94 -21.80 -20.12
CA SER A 771 1.93 -20.73 -20.23
C SER A 771 1.56 -19.51 -19.38
N ALA A 772 2.48 -18.54 -19.28
CA ALA A 772 2.26 -17.31 -18.51
C ALA A 772 1.04 -16.50 -18.98
N THR A 773 0.61 -16.67 -20.23
CA THR A 773 -0.56 -15.98 -20.81
C THR A 773 -1.83 -16.82 -20.78
N GLY A 774 -1.73 -18.08 -20.37
CA GLY A 774 -2.84 -19.03 -20.35
C GLY A 774 -3.79 -18.86 -19.17
N ALA A 775 -4.99 -19.42 -19.28
CA ALA A 775 -6.02 -19.37 -18.24
C ALA A 775 -5.68 -20.23 -17.01
N TRP A 776 -4.85 -21.26 -17.19
CA TRP A 776 -4.58 -22.28 -16.19
C TRP A 776 -3.14 -22.20 -15.68
N ALA A 777 -2.95 -22.59 -14.42
CA ALA A 777 -1.65 -22.79 -13.80
C ALA A 777 -1.67 -24.09 -13.00
N LEU A 778 -0.49 -24.71 -12.85
CA LEU A 778 -0.30 -25.89 -12.01
C LEU A 778 0.92 -25.68 -11.09
N PRO A 779 0.76 -24.94 -9.97
CA PRO A 779 1.86 -24.68 -9.04
C PRO A 779 2.43 -25.98 -8.45
N PRO A 780 3.74 -26.05 -8.16
CA PRO A 780 4.32 -27.19 -7.47
C PRO A 780 3.56 -27.50 -6.16
N GLY A 781 3.14 -28.75 -5.99
CA GLY A 781 2.36 -29.19 -4.83
C GLY A 781 0.85 -28.96 -4.93
N SER A 782 0.33 -28.36 -6.01
CA SER A 782 -1.12 -28.32 -6.24
C SER A 782 -1.67 -29.71 -6.54
N GLY A 783 -2.88 -30.01 -6.03
CA GLY A 783 -3.57 -31.28 -6.26
C GLY A 783 -4.16 -31.43 -7.67
N GLU A 784 -4.39 -30.30 -8.35
CA GLU A 784 -5.06 -30.13 -9.65
C GLU A 784 -4.76 -28.72 -10.23
N PRO A 785 -5.16 -28.41 -11.48
CA PRO A 785 -5.02 -27.07 -12.06
C PRO A 785 -5.82 -26.02 -11.30
N VAL A 786 -5.30 -24.81 -11.26
CA VAL A 786 -6.00 -23.64 -10.73
C VAL A 786 -6.08 -22.56 -11.80
N LEU A 787 -7.07 -21.68 -11.67
CA LEU A 787 -7.18 -20.52 -12.54
C LEU A 787 -6.03 -19.57 -12.26
N ARG A 788 -5.31 -19.14 -13.31
CA ARG A 788 -4.09 -18.33 -13.14
C ARG A 788 -4.35 -17.01 -12.42
N TRP A 789 -5.49 -16.38 -12.66
CA TRP A 789 -5.86 -15.11 -12.03
C TRP A 789 -6.03 -15.22 -10.50
N PHE A 790 -6.17 -16.44 -9.95
CA PHE A 790 -6.20 -16.67 -8.50
C PHE A 790 -4.83 -16.50 -7.83
N LEU A 791 -3.73 -16.65 -8.58
CA LEU A 791 -2.37 -16.66 -8.03
C LEU A 791 -1.77 -15.26 -7.85
N GLY A 792 -2.51 -14.19 -8.16
CA GLY A 792 -2.04 -12.81 -7.95
C GLY A 792 -0.80 -12.41 -8.75
N LEU A 793 -0.56 -13.06 -9.91
CA LEU A 793 0.53 -12.75 -10.83
C LEU A 793 0.14 -11.72 -11.89
#